data_AF-A0A839TRI1-F1
#
_entry.id   AF-A0A839TRI1-F1
#
_cell.length_a   1.000
_cell.length_b   1.000
_cell.length_c   1.000
_cell.angle_alpha   90.00
_cell.angle_beta   90.00
_cell.angle_gamma   90.00
#
_symmetry.space_group_name_H-M   'P 1'
#
loop_
_entity.id
_entity.type
_entity.pdbx_description
1 polymer ?
#
loop_
_entity_poly.entity_id
_entity_poly.type
_entity_poly.pdbx_seq_one_letter_code
_entity_poly.pdbx_strand_id
1 'polypeptide(L)'
;MKRSLTISFLVSAFSLAMIIMFATSAAAEEDTVKIDFQTKGSLTAEGYLPDSGDEYGDRGNGYTYGWTPGNVGAARDYSLIEPDLKLATLNQFGEGIIWEIAVPNGKYEVTVSIGDIRYPNQIKGKLLLLAEETVIFENKQVDGIWEHVKPDGQTYISKTVVADVYDGKLTLDPKDTATENIKINYIEIKSLDGPIPINPVDPGNEEPLPDIDMTPVTIDVYGEEAESDVPPIRADGQVMVPVNIIAEELGADVVWNEEKNAILINSVPGQARFKQQSIQLIVNGLEINPEVRPFVLDGNMMLPIREISEAMGLDVIWDEATLTLHIRLRPHTEPSMELYGWASVEAEGLEGTTGGSDAEPQKVTTLEELEQLAGDDVPRVIVISGTIKSGVEPITIGSNKTIMGENKYATIRGGITIDDSSNIIIRNLNFQGIWPIFGPADTIAARNSHHLWFDHLNIWDASDGLMDLTLGTNYVTVSWNKFFYTDPDNPHRLVSLNGGGAEHDDTDTGKNKVTYHHNWFANNTDQRMPRVLFGQAHAYNNYYTASDNDYAIGVGVFASMLVENNYFKNVRNPHQFMYPDRRPAYITATGNIYDNTSGTMDTGAVTPDGYESVEPFINPPYSYDLNDAKDIPFLVTRYAGLDITAPGAPVIIAPAESEEIRTRTPSISGTAEPGSIVTITLTDTSSGSKKTNTTLTATVDSDGSFSVESTKLNNGTYTVTATATDAAGNVSDVSISRSFRIKGQSGK
;
A
#
# COMPACT_ATOMS: atom_id res chain seq x y z
N MET A 1 -53.43 41.34 -19.13
CA MET A 1 -53.64 41.98 -17.81
C MET A 1 -54.01 40.91 -16.80
N LYS A 2 -53.08 40.45 -15.95
CA LYS A 2 -53.42 39.56 -14.83
C LYS A 2 -52.69 40.04 -13.58
N ARG A 3 -53.47 40.34 -12.54
CA ARG A 3 -53.04 40.79 -11.23
C ARG A 3 -52.73 39.60 -10.33
N SER A 4 -51.65 39.81 -9.59
CA SER A 4 -51.14 39.16 -8.38
C SER A 4 -52.18 38.74 -7.33
N LEU A 5 -51.97 37.56 -6.73
CA LEU A 5 -52.05 37.35 -5.28
C LEU A 5 -51.20 36.12 -4.86
N THR A 6 -50.67 36.21 -3.65
CA THR A 6 -49.47 35.60 -3.05
C THR A 6 -49.76 34.37 -2.17
N ILE A 7 -48.67 33.69 -1.73
CA ILE A 7 -48.42 32.81 -0.54
C ILE A 7 -47.80 31.48 -1.01
N SER A 8 -46.71 30.88 -0.50
CA SER A 8 -45.56 31.17 0.40
C SER A 8 -44.68 29.90 0.35
N PHE A 9 -43.36 29.98 0.48
CA PHE A 9 -42.59 29.08 1.36
C PHE A 9 -41.23 29.69 1.71
N LEU A 10 -40.87 29.55 2.99
CA LEU A 10 -39.73 30.12 3.72
C LEU A 10 -38.38 29.65 3.18
N VAL A 11 -37.42 30.58 3.07
CA VAL A 11 -36.04 30.37 3.56
C VAL A 11 -35.61 31.67 4.25
N SER A 12 -35.20 31.56 5.51
CA SER A 12 -34.79 32.67 6.37
C SER A 12 -33.41 33.20 5.98
N ALA A 13 -33.34 34.50 5.70
CA ALA A 13 -32.10 35.25 5.63
C ALA A 13 -31.58 35.57 7.04
N PHE A 14 -30.29 35.34 7.28
CA PHE A 14 -29.52 36.09 8.25
C PHE A 14 -28.30 36.67 7.54
N SER A 15 -28.35 37.99 7.28
CA SER A 15 -27.15 38.80 7.08
C SER A 15 -26.30 38.73 8.35
N LEU A 16 -25.04 38.36 8.23
CA LEU A 16 -24.05 38.66 9.26
C LEU A 16 -22.98 39.58 8.70
N ALA A 17 -22.89 40.74 9.33
CA ALA A 17 -21.91 41.76 9.08
C ALA A 17 -20.49 41.20 9.22
N MET A 18 -19.65 41.57 8.25
CA MET A 18 -18.21 41.45 8.29
C MET A 18 -17.69 42.24 9.50
N ILE A 19 -17.49 41.56 10.63
CA ILE A 19 -16.71 42.07 11.75
C ILE A 19 -15.26 41.70 11.44
N ILE A 20 -14.48 42.71 11.08
CA ILE A 20 -13.02 42.66 11.12
C ILE A 20 -12.64 42.52 12.59
N MET A 21 -12.38 41.29 13.04
CA MET A 21 -11.56 41.05 14.22
C MET A 21 -10.12 40.90 13.74
N PHE A 22 -9.32 41.96 13.91
CA PHE A 22 -7.89 41.78 14.09
C PHE A 22 -7.70 41.09 15.44
N ALA A 23 -7.62 39.76 15.42
CA ALA A 23 -6.85 39.05 16.42
C ALA A 23 -5.47 38.83 15.80
N THR A 24 -4.54 39.73 16.06
CA THR A 24 -3.13 39.37 16.02
C THR A 24 -2.93 38.33 17.12
N SER A 25 -2.95 37.04 16.78
CA SER A 25 -2.19 36.09 17.59
C SER A 25 -0.73 36.40 17.28
N ALA A 26 -0.05 37.07 18.21
CA ALA A 26 1.40 36.97 18.23
C ALA A 26 1.73 35.47 18.28
N ALA A 27 2.52 34.99 17.32
CA ALA A 27 3.12 33.67 17.39
C ALA A 27 3.79 33.53 18.75
N ALA A 28 3.62 32.39 19.43
CA ALA A 28 4.27 32.14 20.70
C ALA A 28 5.79 32.11 20.45
N GLU A 29 6.48 33.18 20.85
CA GLU A 29 7.93 33.28 20.84
C GLU A 29 8.47 32.47 22.04
N GLU A 30 9.16 31.37 21.77
CA GLU A 30 9.87 30.61 22.81
C GLU A 30 11.37 30.94 22.77
N ASP A 31 11.95 31.21 23.95
CA ASP A 31 13.39 31.49 24.08
C ASP A 31 14.24 30.20 23.97
N THR A 32 13.61 29.02 23.93
CA THR A 32 14.30 27.72 23.98
C THR A 32 13.59 26.68 23.11
N VAL A 33 14.33 26.08 22.18
CA VAL A 33 13.90 24.91 21.41
C VAL A 33 14.47 23.66 22.07
N LYS A 34 13.66 22.62 22.23
CA LYS A 34 14.08 21.36 22.82
C LYS A 34 13.76 20.22 21.88
N ILE A 35 14.75 19.43 21.51
CA ILE A 35 14.62 18.32 20.57
C ILE A 35 14.98 17.02 21.28
N ASP A 36 14.12 16.02 21.14
CA ASP A 36 14.26 14.66 21.64
C ASP A 36 14.56 13.73 20.46
N PHE A 37 15.74 13.11 20.48
CA PHE A 37 16.21 12.23 19.42
C PHE A 37 15.68 10.81 19.67
N GLN A 38 14.83 10.32 18.77
CA GLN A 38 14.01 9.15 19.04
C GLN A 38 13.75 8.28 17.81
N THR A 39 13.23 7.08 18.01
CA THR A 39 12.75 6.27 16.88
C THR A 39 11.44 6.87 16.35
N LYS A 40 11.20 6.75 15.04
CA LYS A 40 9.95 7.25 14.44
C LYS A 40 8.74 6.56 15.07
N GLY A 41 7.81 7.36 15.59
CA GLY A 41 6.62 6.86 16.29
C GLY A 41 6.79 6.61 17.80
N SER A 42 7.98 6.85 18.37
CA SER A 42 8.20 6.86 19.82
C SER A 42 7.39 7.95 20.51
N LEU A 43 7.12 7.73 21.80
CA LEU A 43 6.52 8.75 22.67
C LEU A 43 7.54 9.83 22.98
N THR A 44 7.32 11.03 22.47
CA THR A 44 8.21 12.18 22.69
C THR A 44 8.08 12.71 24.11
N ALA A 45 9.21 13.04 24.73
CA ALA A 45 9.24 13.64 26.04
C ALA A 45 8.41 14.93 26.13
N GLU A 46 7.71 15.12 27.25
CA GLU A 46 6.85 16.29 27.44
C GLU A 46 7.64 17.60 27.28
N GLY A 47 7.20 18.46 26.36
CA GLY A 47 7.84 19.75 26.07
C GLY A 47 9.07 19.68 25.14
N TYR A 48 9.32 18.53 24.51
CA TYR A 48 10.33 18.37 23.46
C TYR A 48 9.64 18.15 22.10
N LEU A 49 10.34 18.54 21.05
CA LEU A 49 10.00 18.26 19.66
C LEU A 49 10.72 16.98 19.21
N PRO A 50 10.08 16.13 18.41
CA PRO A 50 10.66 14.88 17.97
C PRO A 50 11.72 15.09 16.87
N ASP A 51 12.84 14.39 16.95
CA ASP A 51 13.75 14.19 15.83
C ASP A 51 13.98 12.69 15.64
N SER A 52 13.59 12.16 14.49
CA SER A 52 13.65 10.72 14.22
C SER A 52 14.78 10.29 13.28
N GLY A 53 15.82 11.12 13.15
CA GLY A 53 16.88 10.89 12.18
C GLY A 53 16.59 11.45 10.79
N ASP A 54 15.51 12.23 10.63
CA ASP A 54 15.12 12.76 9.33
C ASP A 54 16.17 13.77 8.78
N GLU A 55 16.37 13.78 7.46
CA GLU A 55 17.30 14.73 6.81
C GLU A 55 16.87 16.19 7.07
N TYR A 56 17.82 17.11 7.29
CA TYR A 56 17.59 18.52 7.59
C TYR A 56 16.47 19.14 6.74
N GLY A 57 15.44 19.65 7.41
CA GLY A 57 14.23 20.17 6.73
C GLY A 57 13.17 20.66 7.70
N ASP A 58 12.08 21.23 7.16
CA ASP A 58 10.93 21.70 7.95
C ASP A 58 10.22 20.52 8.62
N ARG A 59 9.87 20.69 9.90
CA ARG A 59 9.26 19.66 10.76
C ARG A 59 7.76 19.87 10.94
N GLY A 60 7.17 20.89 10.32
CA GLY A 60 5.75 21.21 10.43
C GLY A 60 5.33 21.65 11.84
N ASN A 61 6.30 21.86 12.73
CA ASN A 61 6.12 22.34 14.10
C ASN A 61 6.64 23.78 14.26
N GLY A 62 6.98 24.44 13.15
CA GLY A 62 7.51 25.80 13.16
C GLY A 62 9.04 25.90 13.16
N TYR A 63 9.75 24.77 13.13
CA TYR A 63 11.20 24.73 13.11
C TYR A 63 11.72 23.86 11.96
N THR A 64 12.86 24.24 11.40
CA THR A 64 13.58 23.49 10.38
C THR A 64 14.82 22.89 11.02
N TYR A 65 14.88 21.56 11.17
CA TYR A 65 16.04 20.87 11.76
C TYR A 65 16.17 19.44 11.25
N GLY A 66 17.30 18.78 11.47
CA GLY A 66 17.52 17.39 11.08
C GLY A 66 18.97 17.10 10.68
N TRP A 67 19.22 15.94 10.10
CA TRP A 67 20.55 15.40 9.84
C TRP A 67 21.03 15.68 8.41
N THR A 68 22.33 15.84 8.19
CA THR A 68 22.91 16.01 6.84
C THR A 68 24.09 15.04 6.67
N PRO A 69 23.95 13.96 5.87
CA PRO A 69 22.69 13.42 5.31
C PRO A 69 21.76 12.83 6.40
N GLY A 70 20.54 12.45 6.02
CA GLY A 70 19.58 11.77 6.91
C GLY A 70 20.17 10.55 7.66
N ASN A 71 19.69 10.30 8.87
CA ASN A 71 20.23 9.33 9.84
C ASN A 71 19.13 8.53 10.57
N VAL A 72 18.09 8.09 9.85
CA VAL A 72 16.89 7.43 10.40
C VAL A 72 17.13 6.03 10.99
N GLY A 73 18.04 5.23 10.42
CA GLY A 73 18.32 3.85 10.88
C GLY A 73 19.15 3.74 12.18
N ALA A 74 19.66 4.86 12.69
CA ALA A 74 20.54 4.90 13.85
C ALA A 74 19.81 5.22 15.18
N ALA A 75 18.51 5.51 15.14
CA ALA A 75 17.70 5.79 16.31
C ALA A 75 17.33 4.54 17.12
N ARG A 76 17.21 4.66 18.45
CA ARG A 76 16.81 3.58 19.36
C ARG A 76 15.80 4.10 20.38
N ASP A 77 14.90 3.22 20.83
CA ASP A 77 13.91 3.50 21.87
C ASP A 77 14.02 2.46 22.99
N TYR A 78 14.29 2.94 24.20
CA TYR A 78 14.40 2.16 25.42
C TYR A 78 13.39 2.60 26.49
N SER A 79 12.27 3.23 26.10
CA SER A 79 11.18 3.71 26.98
C SER A 79 10.56 2.63 27.88
N LEU A 80 10.78 1.34 27.56
CA LEU A 80 10.37 0.22 28.41
C LEU A 80 11.29 -0.01 29.62
N ILE A 81 12.53 0.49 29.61
CA ILE A 81 13.54 0.25 30.66
C ILE A 81 14.21 1.52 31.19
N GLU A 82 14.06 2.66 30.52
CA GLU A 82 14.43 3.98 31.00
C GLU A 82 13.15 4.81 31.24
N PRO A 83 12.79 5.13 32.50
CA PRO A 83 11.57 5.87 32.80
C PRO A 83 11.61 7.36 32.42
N ASP A 84 12.80 7.96 32.23
CA ASP A 84 12.91 9.34 31.73
C ASP A 84 12.89 9.36 30.19
N LEU A 85 11.75 9.74 29.59
CA LEU A 85 11.54 9.62 28.14
C LEU A 85 12.62 10.32 27.31
N LYS A 86 13.11 11.50 27.72
CA LYS A 86 14.16 12.21 26.96
C LYS A 86 15.55 11.56 27.02
N LEU A 87 15.73 10.58 27.91
CA LEU A 87 16.95 9.76 28.02
C LEU A 87 16.72 8.35 27.47
N ALA A 88 15.45 7.94 27.37
CA ALA A 88 15.05 6.61 26.94
C ALA A 88 15.26 6.42 25.44
N THR A 89 15.22 7.50 24.68
CA THR A 89 15.42 7.53 23.25
C THR A 89 16.80 8.12 22.91
N LEU A 90 17.35 7.69 21.77
CA LEU A 90 18.59 8.25 21.24
C LEU A 90 18.66 8.12 19.73
N ASN A 91 19.58 8.88 19.12
CA ASN A 91 20.10 8.64 17.78
C ASN A 91 21.64 8.61 17.80
N GLN A 92 22.27 7.81 16.93
CA GLN A 92 23.71 7.62 16.89
C GLN A 92 24.31 8.31 15.66
N PHE A 93 25.32 9.16 15.83
CA PHE A 93 26.00 9.79 14.69
C PHE A 93 26.71 8.75 13.79
N GLY A 94 26.62 8.95 12.48
CA GLY A 94 27.43 8.25 11.47
C GLY A 94 28.65 9.07 11.02
N GLU A 95 29.60 8.43 10.35
CA GLU A 95 30.79 9.10 9.80
C GLU A 95 30.36 10.14 8.75
N GLY A 96 30.88 11.37 8.86
CA GLY A 96 30.53 12.47 7.95
C GLY A 96 29.10 13.00 8.09
N ILE A 97 28.34 12.56 9.11
CA ILE A 97 26.97 13.03 9.36
C ILE A 97 26.98 14.17 10.38
N ILE A 98 26.30 15.26 10.05
CA ILE A 98 26.03 16.39 10.97
C ILE A 98 24.54 16.46 11.31
N TRP A 99 24.17 17.23 12.32
CA TRP A 99 22.78 17.61 12.60
C TRP A 99 22.66 19.13 12.64
N GLU A 100 21.61 19.69 12.08
CA GLU A 100 21.44 21.14 11.91
C GLU A 100 20.05 21.60 12.34
N ILE A 101 19.91 22.87 12.75
CA ILE A 101 18.62 23.56 12.95
C ILE A 101 18.71 25.01 12.45
N ALA A 102 17.74 25.45 11.66
CA ALA A 102 17.61 26.85 11.26
C ALA A 102 17.31 27.71 12.48
N VAL A 103 18.18 28.69 12.74
CA VAL A 103 18.01 29.68 13.80
C VAL A 103 18.57 31.02 13.29
N PRO A 104 18.09 32.17 13.79
CA PRO A 104 18.72 33.45 13.47
C PRO A 104 20.22 33.47 13.77
N ASN A 105 20.97 34.32 13.07
CA ASN A 105 22.35 34.60 13.46
C ASN A 105 22.39 35.22 14.85
N GLY A 106 23.19 34.65 15.76
CA GLY A 106 23.22 35.06 17.16
C GLY A 106 23.92 34.03 18.05
N LYS A 107 23.88 34.29 19.36
CA LYS A 107 24.47 33.44 20.40
C LYS A 107 23.44 32.52 21.02
N TYR A 108 23.82 31.25 21.19
CA TYR A 108 22.97 30.21 21.74
C TYR A 108 23.64 29.48 22.89
N GLU A 109 22.91 29.26 23.98
CA GLU A 109 23.24 28.27 24.99
C GLU A 109 22.72 26.91 24.51
N VAL A 110 23.64 25.97 24.28
CA VAL A 110 23.38 24.66 23.69
C VAL A 110 23.67 23.57 24.71
N THR A 111 22.64 22.85 25.14
CA THR A 111 22.76 21.72 26.05
C THR A 111 22.53 20.42 25.30
N VAL A 112 23.49 19.50 25.31
CA VAL A 112 23.38 18.19 24.66
C VAL A 112 23.60 17.08 25.67
N SER A 113 22.76 16.05 25.63
CA SER A 113 22.95 14.80 26.37
C SER A 113 23.37 13.67 25.45
N ILE A 114 24.34 12.86 25.92
CA ILE A 114 24.74 11.61 25.27
C ILE A 114 24.72 10.44 26.27
N GLY A 115 24.36 9.25 25.80
CA GLY A 115 24.36 8.03 26.60
C GLY A 115 23.43 6.94 26.07
N ASP A 116 23.61 5.73 26.61
CA ASP A 116 22.84 4.54 26.22
C ASP A 116 22.67 3.63 27.45
N ILE A 117 21.42 3.34 27.84
CA ILE A 117 21.10 2.51 29.01
C ILE A 117 21.51 1.05 28.86
N ARG A 118 21.47 0.50 27.64
CA ARG A 118 21.92 -0.87 27.38
C ARG A 118 23.43 -0.97 27.39
N TYR A 119 24.11 0.11 27.00
CA TYR A 119 25.56 0.16 26.85
C TYR A 119 26.20 1.32 27.61
N PRO A 120 26.07 1.39 28.96
CA PRO A 120 26.53 2.52 29.75
C PRO A 120 28.05 2.77 29.65
N ASN A 121 28.83 1.77 29.24
CA ASN A 121 30.29 1.86 29.12
C ASN A 121 30.81 2.06 27.69
N GLN A 122 29.94 2.32 26.70
CA GLN A 122 30.35 2.39 25.28
C GLN A 122 30.91 3.75 24.81
N ILE A 123 31.00 4.76 25.67
CA ILE A 123 31.63 6.05 25.30
C ILE A 123 33.16 5.97 25.48
N LYS A 124 33.80 5.04 24.77
CA LYS A 124 35.26 4.77 24.85
C LYS A 124 35.97 5.15 23.54
N GLY A 125 37.28 5.35 23.58
CA GLY A 125 38.07 5.73 22.40
C GLY A 125 37.92 7.20 21.99
N LYS A 126 38.20 7.49 20.71
CA LYS A 126 38.17 8.83 20.11
C LYS A 126 36.72 9.34 20.02
N LEU A 127 36.43 10.48 20.64
CA LEU A 127 35.13 11.15 20.58
C LEU A 127 35.35 12.66 20.54
N LEU A 128 34.72 13.33 19.58
CA LEU A 128 34.62 14.79 19.51
C LEU A 128 33.21 15.14 19.01
N LEU A 129 32.53 16.05 19.70
CA LEU A 129 31.28 16.66 19.22
C LEU A 129 31.36 18.16 19.44
N LEU A 130 31.11 18.93 18.39
CA LEU A 130 31.02 20.39 18.44
C LEU A 130 29.58 20.86 18.21
N ALA A 131 29.22 22.00 18.80
CA ALA A 131 28.16 22.86 18.28
C ALA A 131 28.86 24.04 17.60
N GLU A 132 28.60 24.23 16.32
CA GLU A 132 29.43 25.06 15.45
C GLU A 132 30.90 24.62 15.55
N GLU A 133 31.78 25.55 15.89
CA GLU A 133 33.21 25.30 16.13
C GLU A 133 33.52 25.20 17.65
N THR A 134 32.50 25.06 18.52
CA THR A 134 32.66 24.99 19.98
C THR A 134 32.56 23.56 20.51
N VAL A 135 33.62 23.09 21.18
CA VAL A 135 33.71 21.71 21.69
C VAL A 135 32.72 21.46 22.84
N ILE A 136 31.76 20.57 22.61
CA ILE A 136 30.87 20.05 23.65
C ILE A 136 31.57 18.89 24.36
N PHE A 137 31.82 17.78 23.66
CA PHE A 137 32.45 16.59 24.25
C PHE A 137 33.77 16.28 23.54
N GLU A 138 34.80 15.94 24.30
CA GLU A 138 36.12 15.54 23.79
C GLU A 138 36.80 14.54 24.73
N ASN A 139 36.96 13.29 24.29
CA ASN A 139 37.85 12.35 24.98
C ASN A 139 39.30 12.71 24.65
N LYS A 140 40.20 12.64 25.64
CA LYS A 140 41.62 12.98 25.46
C LYS A 140 42.51 11.79 25.69
N GLN A 141 43.65 11.74 25.02
CA GLN A 141 44.66 10.73 25.30
C GLN A 141 45.75 11.32 26.21
N VAL A 142 45.96 10.71 27.36
CA VAL A 142 47.02 11.05 28.31
C VAL A 142 47.88 9.80 28.51
N ASP A 143 49.17 9.91 28.20
CA ASP A 143 50.16 8.81 28.26
C ASP A 143 49.73 7.52 27.54
N GLY A 144 49.01 7.67 26.42
CA GLY A 144 48.55 6.55 25.61
C GLY A 144 47.22 5.94 26.07
N ILE A 145 46.66 6.39 27.20
CA ILE A 145 45.37 5.96 27.75
C ILE A 145 44.32 7.01 27.43
N TRP A 146 43.13 6.58 27.01
CA TRP A 146 41.99 7.49 26.82
C TRP A 146 41.42 7.89 28.19
N GLU A 147 41.42 9.19 28.47
CA GLU A 147 40.61 9.83 29.49
C GLU A 147 39.23 10.17 28.88
N HIS A 148 38.19 9.59 29.44
CA HIS A 148 36.82 9.73 28.94
C HIS A 148 36.11 10.92 29.58
N VAL A 149 35.33 11.67 28.80
CA VAL A 149 34.49 12.77 29.29
C VAL A 149 33.44 12.32 30.28
N LYS A 150 33.01 11.05 30.16
CA LYS A 150 31.97 10.45 30.97
C LYS A 150 32.58 9.71 32.16
N PRO A 151 32.30 10.10 33.41
CA PRO A 151 32.79 9.41 34.60
C PRO A 151 32.31 7.95 34.69
N ASP A 152 33.15 7.08 35.27
CA ASP A 152 32.81 5.68 35.51
C ASP A 152 31.52 5.54 36.35
N GLY A 153 30.61 4.68 35.91
CA GLY A 153 29.35 4.37 36.60
C GLY A 153 28.17 5.30 36.28
N GLN A 154 28.34 6.31 35.43
CA GLN A 154 27.20 7.07 34.88
C GLN A 154 26.64 6.39 33.62
N THR A 155 25.35 6.57 33.34
CA THR A 155 24.69 6.08 32.10
C THR A 155 24.60 7.15 31.03
N TYR A 156 24.36 8.40 31.43
CA TYR A 156 24.26 9.56 30.55
C TYR A 156 25.16 10.68 31.06
N ILE A 157 25.59 11.57 30.16
CA ILE A 157 26.24 12.82 30.50
C ILE A 157 25.63 13.93 29.66
N SER A 158 25.38 15.08 30.28
CA SER A 158 24.89 16.28 29.62
C SER A 158 25.84 17.44 29.86
N LYS A 159 26.04 18.28 28.85
CA LYS A 159 26.90 19.45 28.94
C LYS A 159 26.29 20.62 28.17
N THR A 160 26.48 21.82 28.72
CA THR A 160 26.05 23.08 28.13
C THR A 160 27.27 23.89 27.66
N VAL A 161 27.19 24.45 26.46
CA VAL A 161 28.16 25.38 25.88
C VAL A 161 27.47 26.61 25.32
N VAL A 162 28.23 27.65 24.97
CA VAL A 162 27.73 28.80 24.20
C VAL A 162 28.34 28.75 22.81
N ALA A 163 27.51 28.77 21.77
CA ALA A 163 27.91 28.76 20.37
C ALA A 163 27.41 30.02 19.64
N ASP A 164 28.18 30.48 18.65
CA ASP A 164 27.85 31.62 17.78
C ASP A 164 27.43 31.12 16.39
N VAL A 165 26.23 31.47 15.94
CA VAL A 165 25.67 31.12 14.62
C VAL A 165 25.80 32.29 13.64
N TYR A 166 26.30 32.05 12.43
CA TYR A 166 26.59 33.09 11.44
C TYR A 166 25.93 32.91 10.06
N ASP A 167 25.42 31.73 9.76
CA ASP A 167 24.89 31.33 8.46
C ASP A 167 23.39 30.99 8.48
N GLY A 168 22.72 31.24 9.61
CA GLY A 168 21.32 30.93 9.82
C GLY A 168 21.06 29.50 10.26
N LYS A 169 22.10 28.72 10.60
CA LYS A 169 21.98 27.34 11.07
C LYS A 169 22.86 27.09 12.28
N LEU A 170 22.32 26.37 13.26
CA LEU A 170 23.11 25.75 14.32
C LEU A 170 23.41 24.31 13.95
N THR A 171 24.69 23.96 13.88
CA THR A 171 25.24 22.68 13.42
C THR A 171 25.89 21.92 14.57
N LEU A 172 25.52 20.67 14.78
CA LEU A 172 26.25 19.68 15.57
C LEU A 172 27.12 18.83 14.65
N ASP A 173 28.43 18.86 14.87
CA ASP A 173 29.42 18.25 13.98
C ASP A 173 30.39 17.35 14.75
N PRO A 174 30.49 16.04 14.43
CA PRO A 174 31.47 15.15 15.04
C PRO A 174 32.88 15.23 14.42
N LYS A 175 33.12 16.09 13.41
CA LYS A 175 34.39 16.35 12.69
C LYS A 175 35.20 15.08 12.39
N ASP A 176 34.56 14.10 11.75
CA ASP A 176 35.19 12.83 11.32
C ASP A 176 35.92 12.09 12.47
N THR A 177 35.22 11.91 13.58
CA THR A 177 35.66 11.08 14.70
C THR A 177 34.93 9.73 14.74
N ALA A 178 35.24 8.85 15.69
CA ALA A 178 34.57 7.54 15.79
C ALA A 178 33.14 7.75 16.29
N THR A 179 32.25 8.13 15.36
CA THR A 179 30.87 8.57 15.59
C THR A 179 30.00 7.50 16.22
N GLU A 180 30.41 6.23 16.12
CA GLU A 180 29.83 5.10 16.84
C GLU A 180 29.78 5.30 18.37
N ASN A 181 30.55 6.23 18.93
CA ASN A 181 30.57 6.54 20.36
C ASN A 181 29.67 7.71 20.77
N ILE A 182 29.00 8.38 19.83
CA ILE A 182 28.13 9.54 20.07
C ILE A 182 26.67 9.12 19.87
N LYS A 183 26.02 8.72 20.97
CA LYS A 183 24.58 8.44 21.03
C LYS A 183 23.89 9.62 21.70
N ILE A 184 23.27 10.51 20.92
CA ILE A 184 22.62 11.73 21.40
C ILE A 184 21.18 11.42 21.85
N ASN A 185 20.79 11.88 23.03
CA ASN A 185 19.44 11.68 23.57
C ASN A 185 18.56 12.91 23.33
N TYR A 186 19.05 14.09 23.70
CA TYR A 186 18.33 15.35 23.49
C TYR A 186 19.30 16.51 23.26
N ILE A 187 18.79 17.57 22.64
CA ILE A 187 19.42 18.89 22.57
C ILE A 187 18.42 19.97 23.03
N GLU A 188 18.90 20.95 23.81
CA GLU A 188 18.16 22.15 24.18
C GLU A 188 18.96 23.38 23.71
N ILE A 189 18.29 24.28 22.98
CA ILE A 189 18.89 25.42 22.30
C ILE A 189 18.18 26.66 22.77
N LYS A 190 18.86 27.46 23.59
CA LYS A 190 18.32 28.69 24.14
C LYS A 190 19.01 29.89 23.53
N SER A 191 18.24 30.78 22.92
CA SER A 191 18.79 32.01 22.37
C SER A 191 19.18 32.99 23.48
N LEU A 192 20.33 33.65 23.31
CA LEU A 192 20.84 34.68 24.22
C LEU A 192 20.63 36.10 23.69
N ASP A 193 20.34 36.26 22.39
CA ASP A 193 20.26 37.55 21.70
C ASP A 193 18.83 37.99 21.34
N GLY A 194 17.83 37.11 21.48
CA GLY A 194 16.41 37.38 21.20
C GLY A 194 15.62 36.09 20.89
N PRO A 195 14.28 36.09 20.92
CA PRO A 195 13.48 34.87 20.72
C PRO A 195 13.71 34.23 19.35
N ILE A 196 13.60 32.90 19.28
CA ILE A 196 13.72 32.17 18.00
C ILE A 196 12.37 32.26 17.30
N PRO A 197 12.28 32.89 16.10
CA PRO A 197 11.03 32.99 15.38
C PRO A 197 10.61 31.62 14.84
N ILE A 198 9.30 31.40 14.77
CA ILE A 198 8.71 30.28 14.05
C ILE A 198 8.92 30.49 12.53
N ASN A 199 9.48 29.49 11.83
CA ASN A 199 9.87 29.49 10.41
C ASN A 199 10.94 30.55 10.01
N PRO A 200 12.18 30.46 10.50
CA PRO A 200 13.27 31.27 9.97
C PRO A 200 13.56 30.86 8.50
N VAL A 201 13.42 31.80 7.56
CA VAL A 201 13.54 31.56 6.11
C VAL A 201 14.99 31.29 5.69
N ASP A 202 15.21 30.18 4.98
CA ASP A 202 16.42 29.87 4.21
C ASP A 202 16.42 30.64 2.87
N PRO A 203 17.39 31.54 2.59
CA PRO A 203 17.34 32.42 1.42
C PRO A 203 17.75 31.76 0.07
N GLY A 204 17.38 30.50 -0.19
CA GLY A 204 17.77 29.72 -1.38
C GLY A 204 17.22 30.19 -2.75
N ASN A 205 18.02 30.00 -3.81
CA ASN A 205 17.86 30.49 -5.20
C ASN A 205 16.72 29.84 -6.04
N GLU A 206 15.94 30.63 -6.80
CA GLU A 206 14.97 30.15 -7.83
C GLU A 206 15.65 29.76 -9.16
N GLU A 207 15.24 28.65 -9.77
CA GLU A 207 15.65 28.20 -11.12
C GLU A 207 14.76 28.77 -12.25
N PRO A 208 15.28 28.96 -13.48
CA PRO A 208 14.51 29.51 -14.60
C PRO A 208 13.43 28.55 -15.16
N LEU A 209 12.40 29.15 -15.78
CA LEU A 209 11.28 28.45 -16.46
C LEU A 209 11.71 27.80 -17.79
N PRO A 210 11.02 26.72 -18.25
CA PRO A 210 11.22 26.09 -19.57
C PRO A 210 10.77 26.99 -20.74
N ASP A 211 11.09 26.61 -21.99
CA ASP A 211 10.62 27.35 -23.17
C ASP A 211 9.14 27.06 -23.43
N ILE A 212 8.30 28.11 -23.44
CA ILE A 212 6.83 27.98 -23.46
C ILE A 212 6.27 28.41 -24.82
N ASP A 213 5.61 27.47 -25.51
CA ASP A 213 4.78 27.72 -26.69
C ASP A 213 3.32 27.90 -26.28
N MET A 214 2.85 29.14 -26.30
CA MET A 214 1.50 29.57 -25.92
C MET A 214 0.43 29.23 -26.98
N THR A 215 0.76 28.49 -28.04
CA THR A 215 -0.24 28.02 -29.01
C THR A 215 -1.19 27.03 -28.30
N PRO A 216 -2.51 27.30 -28.23
CA PRO A 216 -3.44 26.43 -27.51
C PRO A 216 -3.48 25.02 -28.11
N VAL A 217 -3.52 24.03 -27.22
CA VAL A 217 -3.69 22.60 -27.54
C VAL A 217 -5.10 22.17 -27.14
N THR A 218 -5.77 21.42 -28.01
CA THR A 218 -7.06 20.79 -27.68
C THR A 218 -6.81 19.45 -27.00
N ILE A 219 -7.47 19.20 -25.87
CA ILE A 219 -7.45 17.90 -25.18
C ILE A 219 -8.81 17.24 -25.40
N ASP A 220 -8.81 16.03 -25.94
CA ASP A 220 -10.01 15.22 -26.16
C ASP A 220 -9.95 14.00 -25.25
N VAL A 221 -10.82 13.96 -24.25
CA VAL A 221 -10.93 12.90 -23.25
C VAL A 221 -12.18 12.08 -23.55
N TYR A 222 -11.98 10.80 -23.89
CA TYR A 222 -13.08 9.87 -24.21
C TYR A 222 -14.05 10.31 -25.31
N GLY A 223 -13.64 11.20 -26.22
CA GLY A 223 -14.46 11.71 -27.32
C GLY A 223 -15.10 13.07 -27.04
N GLU A 224 -14.89 13.64 -25.86
CA GLU A 224 -15.35 14.97 -25.45
C GLU A 224 -14.15 15.91 -25.30
N GLU A 225 -14.30 17.16 -25.76
CA GLU A 225 -13.26 18.19 -25.62
C GLU A 225 -13.25 18.74 -24.18
N ALA A 226 -12.09 18.73 -23.54
CA ALA A 226 -11.91 19.26 -22.19
C ALA A 226 -11.99 20.79 -22.20
N GLU A 227 -12.81 21.36 -21.32
CA GLU A 227 -12.90 22.81 -21.14
C GLU A 227 -11.95 23.29 -20.03
N SER A 228 -11.27 24.43 -20.24
CA SER A 228 -10.44 25.05 -19.20
C SER A 228 -10.27 26.55 -19.42
N ASP A 229 -10.31 27.32 -18.33
CA ASP A 229 -10.08 28.77 -18.33
C ASP A 229 -8.62 29.14 -18.64
N VAL A 230 -7.67 28.22 -18.36
CA VAL A 230 -6.28 28.31 -18.81
C VAL A 230 -6.06 27.30 -19.92
N PRO A 231 -5.62 27.73 -21.11
CA PRO A 231 -5.45 26.81 -22.23
C PRO A 231 -4.31 25.82 -21.95
N PRO A 232 -4.47 24.54 -22.31
CA PRO A 232 -3.35 23.62 -22.47
C PRO A 232 -2.35 24.17 -23.49
N ILE A 233 -1.07 24.02 -23.19
CA ILE A 233 0.04 24.60 -23.97
C ILE A 233 1.17 23.57 -24.13
N ARG A 234 2.22 23.92 -24.87
CA ARG A 234 3.45 23.13 -24.92
C ARG A 234 4.60 23.83 -24.20
N ALA A 235 5.37 23.09 -23.41
CA ALA A 235 6.62 23.55 -22.81
C ALA A 235 7.73 22.56 -23.19
N ASP A 236 8.84 23.05 -23.75
CA ASP A 236 9.92 22.22 -24.31
C ASP A 236 9.43 21.06 -25.23
N GLY A 237 8.30 21.25 -25.92
CA GLY A 237 7.66 20.26 -26.80
C GLY A 237 6.66 19.31 -26.11
N GLN A 238 6.56 19.34 -24.79
CA GLN A 238 5.63 18.53 -23.99
C GLN A 238 4.30 19.26 -23.78
N VAL A 239 3.17 18.57 -23.95
CA VAL A 239 1.85 19.15 -23.64
C VAL A 239 1.66 19.25 -22.13
N MET A 240 1.41 20.46 -21.66
CA MET A 240 1.14 20.79 -20.27
C MET A 240 -0.30 21.25 -20.11
N VAL A 241 -1.01 20.70 -19.13
CA VAL A 241 -2.40 21.07 -18.81
C VAL A 241 -2.48 21.69 -17.42
N PRO A 242 -3.44 22.59 -17.17
CA PRO A 242 -3.74 22.99 -15.80
C PRO A 242 -4.31 21.82 -15.00
N VAL A 243 -4.03 21.83 -13.70
CA VAL A 243 -4.37 20.74 -12.76
C VAL A 243 -5.85 20.36 -12.72
N ASN A 244 -6.76 21.29 -13.02
CA ASN A 244 -8.21 21.04 -13.05
C ASN A 244 -8.61 20.05 -14.14
N ILE A 245 -7.96 20.06 -15.32
CA ILE A 245 -8.24 19.07 -16.37
C ILE A 245 -7.94 17.65 -15.86
N ILE A 246 -6.87 17.47 -15.08
CA ILE A 246 -6.55 16.18 -14.46
C ILE A 246 -7.63 15.78 -13.45
N ALA A 247 -8.07 16.72 -12.60
CA ALA A 247 -9.02 16.43 -11.54
C ALA A 247 -10.45 16.15 -12.07
N GLU A 248 -10.91 16.98 -13.01
CA GLU A 248 -12.31 17.01 -13.44
C GLU A 248 -12.58 16.06 -14.61
N GLU A 249 -11.70 16.04 -15.63
CA GLU A 249 -11.93 15.29 -16.87
C GLU A 249 -11.40 13.85 -16.79
N LEU A 250 -10.27 13.63 -16.09
CA LEU A 250 -9.75 12.28 -15.84
C LEU A 250 -10.35 11.64 -14.58
N GLY A 251 -11.19 12.36 -13.82
CA GLY A 251 -11.82 11.89 -12.59
C GLY A 251 -10.83 11.56 -11.46
N ALA A 252 -9.65 12.19 -11.47
CA ALA A 252 -8.60 11.93 -10.50
C ALA A 252 -8.78 12.77 -9.23
N ASP A 253 -8.50 12.17 -8.07
CA ASP A 253 -8.33 12.92 -6.82
C ASP A 253 -6.93 13.54 -6.83
N VAL A 254 -6.87 14.86 -7.03
CA VAL A 254 -5.62 15.62 -7.10
C VAL A 254 -5.40 16.40 -5.83
N VAL A 255 -4.33 16.07 -5.11
CA VAL A 255 -4.01 16.67 -3.81
C VAL A 255 -2.60 17.25 -3.85
N TRP A 256 -2.49 18.56 -3.59
CA TRP A 256 -1.21 19.15 -3.23
C TRP A 256 -0.82 18.63 -1.85
N ASN A 257 0.34 17.99 -1.79
CA ASN A 257 0.89 17.54 -0.54
C ASN A 257 2.06 18.45 -0.17
N GLU A 258 1.78 19.38 0.75
CA GLU A 258 2.71 20.39 1.25
C GLU A 258 3.92 19.76 1.96
N GLU A 259 3.68 18.75 2.80
CA GLU A 259 4.69 17.92 3.48
C GLU A 259 5.61 17.19 2.47
N LYS A 260 5.09 16.98 1.26
CA LYS A 260 5.81 16.37 0.17
C LYS A 260 6.33 17.34 -0.87
N ASN A 261 5.89 18.59 -0.95
CA ASN A 261 6.07 19.40 -2.17
C ASN A 261 5.64 18.65 -3.48
N ALA A 262 4.69 17.70 -3.41
CA ALA A 262 4.32 16.80 -4.52
C ALA A 262 2.84 16.97 -4.90
N ILE A 263 2.51 16.60 -6.13
CA ILE A 263 1.12 16.49 -6.59
C ILE A 263 0.78 15.01 -6.61
N LEU A 264 -0.16 14.63 -5.75
CA LEU A 264 -0.71 13.27 -5.69
C LEU A 264 -1.92 13.23 -6.61
N ILE A 265 -1.96 12.26 -7.52
CA ILE A 265 -3.04 12.06 -8.48
C ILE A 265 -3.49 10.61 -8.34
N ASN A 266 -4.67 10.38 -7.78
CA ASN A 266 -5.19 9.03 -7.58
C ASN A 266 -6.45 8.81 -8.43
N SER A 267 -6.53 7.69 -9.15
CA SER A 267 -7.75 7.29 -9.88
C SER A 267 -8.81 6.65 -8.97
N VAL A 268 -8.53 6.50 -7.67
CA VAL A 268 -9.44 5.96 -6.63
C VAL A 268 -9.21 6.69 -5.30
N PRO A 269 -10.24 7.06 -4.50
CA PRO A 269 -10.05 7.94 -3.34
C PRO A 269 -9.24 7.33 -2.18
N GLY A 270 -8.08 7.94 -1.93
CA GLY A 270 -7.40 7.97 -0.63
C GLY A 270 -6.26 6.97 -0.42
N GLN A 271 -5.01 7.43 -0.60
CA GLN A 271 -3.80 7.10 0.18
C GLN A 271 -2.71 8.21 0.01
N ALA A 272 -1.96 8.53 1.08
CA ALA A 272 -0.77 9.43 1.11
C ALA A 272 0.18 8.93 2.24
N ARG A 273 1.54 9.05 2.24
CA ARG A 273 2.50 10.21 2.37
C ARG A 273 3.98 9.65 2.28
N PHE A 274 5.04 10.22 1.63
CA PHE A 274 6.31 10.91 2.06
C PHE A 274 6.99 11.85 0.99
N LYS A 275 7.96 12.78 1.30
CA LYS A 275 8.95 13.38 0.31
C LYS A 275 10.16 14.19 0.84
N GLN A 276 10.98 14.67 -0.13
CA GLN A 276 12.01 15.75 -0.08
C GLN A 276 13.10 15.79 -1.21
N GLN A 277 12.81 16.09 -2.50
CA GLN A 277 13.40 17.17 -3.37
C GLN A 277 12.90 17.09 -4.84
N SER A 278 12.63 18.25 -5.51
CA SER A 278 11.87 18.47 -6.80
C SER A 278 10.35 18.23 -6.75
N ILE A 279 9.47 19.00 -7.43
CA ILE A 279 8.00 18.73 -7.46
C ILE A 279 7.77 17.36 -8.11
N GLN A 280 7.53 16.34 -7.29
CA GLN A 280 7.27 14.98 -7.75
C GLN A 280 5.81 14.82 -8.16
N LEU A 281 5.60 14.07 -9.23
CA LEU A 281 4.30 13.56 -9.63
C LEU A 281 4.17 12.12 -9.13
N ILE A 282 3.12 11.84 -8.38
CA ILE A 282 2.82 10.47 -7.95
C ILE A 282 1.43 10.14 -8.45
N VAL A 283 1.34 9.17 -9.36
CA VAL A 283 0.07 8.72 -9.95
C VAL A 283 -0.20 7.29 -9.53
N ASN A 284 -1.32 7.03 -8.87
CA ASN A 284 -1.69 5.69 -8.37
C ASN A 284 -0.59 5.03 -7.51
N GLY A 285 0.17 5.84 -6.77
CA GLY A 285 1.28 5.36 -5.94
C GLY A 285 2.61 5.14 -6.67
N LEU A 286 2.66 5.32 -8.00
CA LEU A 286 3.89 5.29 -8.79
C LEU A 286 4.49 6.71 -8.88
N GLU A 287 5.75 6.86 -8.50
CA GLU A 287 6.51 8.08 -8.77
C GLU A 287 6.81 8.20 -10.27
N ILE A 288 6.49 9.36 -10.83
CA ILE A 288 6.76 9.69 -12.23
C ILE A 288 7.80 10.80 -12.27
N ASN A 289 8.85 10.57 -13.06
CA ASN A 289 9.85 11.57 -13.37
C ASN A 289 9.61 12.11 -14.79
N PRO A 290 8.84 13.19 -14.97
CA PRO A 290 8.49 13.70 -16.29
C PRO A 290 9.68 14.40 -16.96
N GLU A 291 9.74 14.38 -18.28
CA GLU A 291 10.77 15.11 -19.05
C GLU A 291 10.69 16.62 -18.79
N VAL A 292 9.47 17.17 -18.73
CA VAL A 292 9.21 18.56 -18.33
C VAL A 292 8.53 18.59 -16.97
N ARG A 293 9.24 19.18 -15.99
CA ARG A 293 8.75 19.30 -14.62
C ARG A 293 7.51 20.19 -14.51
N PRO A 294 6.64 19.97 -13.51
CA PRO A 294 5.57 20.91 -13.19
C PRO A 294 6.08 22.33 -12.93
N PHE A 295 5.32 23.33 -13.37
CA PHE A 295 5.62 24.74 -13.13
C PHE A 295 4.35 25.57 -12.96
N VAL A 296 4.47 26.75 -12.36
CA VAL A 296 3.36 27.69 -12.23
C VAL A 296 3.36 28.62 -13.43
N LEU A 297 2.24 28.69 -14.15
CA LEU A 297 1.99 29.65 -15.22
C LEU A 297 0.73 30.44 -14.88
N ASP A 298 0.85 31.77 -14.80
CA ASP A 298 -0.27 32.68 -14.49
C ASP A 298 -1.10 32.25 -13.27
N GLY A 299 -0.43 31.75 -12.23
CA GLY A 299 -1.06 31.29 -10.98
C GLY A 299 -1.67 29.90 -11.04
N ASN A 300 -1.53 29.18 -12.16
CA ASN A 300 -2.03 27.81 -12.34
C ASN A 300 -0.88 26.82 -12.42
N MET A 301 -1.04 25.68 -11.73
CA MET A 301 -0.07 24.59 -11.76
C MET A 301 -0.23 23.80 -13.07
N MET A 302 0.81 23.80 -13.89
CA MET A 302 0.87 23.12 -15.19
C MET A 302 1.53 21.76 -15.04
N LEU A 303 0.87 20.72 -15.58
CA LEU A 303 1.25 19.31 -15.42
C LEU A 303 1.39 18.58 -16.76
N PRO A 304 2.33 17.63 -16.88
CA PRO A 304 2.56 16.88 -18.11
C PRO A 304 1.46 15.81 -18.30
N ILE A 305 0.50 16.10 -19.19
CA ILE A 305 -0.73 15.29 -19.35
C ILE A 305 -0.45 13.87 -19.85
N ARG A 306 0.57 13.69 -20.71
CA ARG A 306 0.87 12.40 -21.32
C ARG A 306 1.28 11.38 -20.27
N GLU A 307 2.31 11.71 -19.49
CA GLU A 307 2.88 10.86 -18.46
C GLU A 307 1.86 10.53 -17.38
N ILE A 308 1.04 11.52 -17.00
CA ILE A 308 -0.04 11.32 -16.04
C ILE A 308 -1.07 10.33 -16.60
N SER A 309 -1.54 10.56 -17.82
CA SER A 309 -2.54 9.70 -18.46
C SER A 309 -2.02 8.28 -18.67
N GLU A 310 -0.77 8.13 -19.14
CA GLU A 310 -0.13 6.82 -19.33
C GLU A 310 0.08 6.09 -18.01
N ALA A 311 0.44 6.78 -16.92
CA ALA A 311 0.53 6.20 -15.58
C ALA A 311 -0.84 5.85 -14.97
N MET A 312 -1.91 6.52 -15.42
CA MET A 312 -3.29 6.13 -15.14
C MET A 312 -3.76 4.96 -16.05
N GLY A 313 -2.91 4.49 -16.97
CA GLY A 313 -3.18 3.39 -17.90
C GLY A 313 -4.04 3.77 -19.11
N LEU A 314 -4.07 5.05 -19.47
CA LEU A 314 -4.79 5.57 -20.63
C LEU A 314 -3.86 5.66 -21.85
N ASP A 315 -4.41 5.44 -23.05
CA ASP A 315 -3.68 5.64 -24.29
C ASP A 315 -3.71 7.12 -24.69
N VAL A 316 -2.55 7.67 -25.06
CA VAL A 316 -2.37 9.07 -25.43
C VAL A 316 -1.87 9.21 -26.87
N ILE A 317 -2.71 9.72 -27.75
CA ILE A 317 -2.43 9.88 -29.18
C ILE A 317 -2.35 11.36 -29.54
N TRP A 318 -1.24 11.77 -30.14
CA TRP A 318 -1.04 13.16 -30.59
C TRP A 318 -1.37 13.31 -32.09
N ASP A 319 -2.27 14.22 -32.43
CA ASP A 319 -2.54 14.68 -33.79
C ASP A 319 -1.89 16.05 -34.03
N GLU A 320 -0.75 16.04 -34.73
CA GLU A 320 -0.01 17.25 -35.08
C GLU A 320 -0.78 18.18 -36.04
N ALA A 321 -1.66 17.64 -36.89
CA ALA A 321 -2.35 18.44 -37.90
C ALA A 321 -3.43 19.33 -37.28
N THR A 322 -4.05 18.85 -36.20
CA THR A 322 -5.11 19.57 -35.47
C THR A 322 -4.65 20.13 -34.12
N LEU A 323 -3.42 19.82 -33.71
CA LEU A 323 -2.89 20.11 -32.37
C LEU A 323 -3.81 19.55 -31.28
N THR A 324 -4.22 18.29 -31.45
CA THR A 324 -5.14 17.59 -30.54
C THR A 324 -4.46 16.42 -29.86
N LEU A 325 -4.58 16.34 -28.54
CA LEU A 325 -4.16 15.17 -27.76
C LEU A 325 -5.40 14.36 -27.38
N HIS A 326 -5.51 13.15 -27.93
CA HIS A 326 -6.60 12.21 -27.62
C HIS A 326 -6.19 11.29 -26.48
N ILE A 327 -7.00 11.26 -25.43
CA ILE A 327 -6.86 10.38 -24.26
C ILE A 327 -8.01 9.38 -24.30
N ARG A 328 -7.70 8.09 -24.26
CA ARG A 328 -8.67 7.00 -24.42
C ARG A 328 -8.44 5.90 -23.39
N LEU A 329 -9.52 5.24 -22.97
CA LEU A 329 -9.41 3.95 -22.30
C LEU A 329 -8.74 2.99 -23.28
N ARG A 330 -7.66 2.35 -22.84
CA ARG A 330 -7.11 1.24 -23.59
C ARG A 330 -8.16 0.12 -23.62
N PRO A 331 -8.55 -0.40 -24.80
CA PRO A 331 -9.44 -1.55 -24.87
C PRO A 331 -8.78 -2.72 -24.15
N HIS A 332 -9.37 -3.13 -23.03
CA HIS A 332 -8.94 -4.28 -22.25
C HIS A 332 -10.16 -5.17 -21.97
N THR A 333 -9.89 -6.46 -21.76
CA THR A 333 -10.88 -7.37 -21.19
C THR A 333 -10.72 -7.28 -19.69
N GLU A 334 -11.82 -7.00 -18.97
CA GLU A 334 -11.81 -7.08 -17.51
C GLU A 334 -11.37 -8.50 -17.08
N PRO A 335 -10.40 -8.61 -16.17
CA PRO A 335 -9.88 -9.90 -15.78
C PRO A 335 -10.90 -10.66 -14.94
N SER A 336 -10.94 -11.99 -15.10
CA SER A 336 -11.72 -12.86 -14.21
C SER A 336 -11.12 -12.86 -12.81
N MET A 337 -11.97 -12.72 -11.79
CA MET A 337 -11.61 -12.77 -10.36
C MET A 337 -11.82 -14.16 -9.74
N GLU A 338 -11.99 -15.19 -10.60
CA GLU A 338 -12.12 -16.59 -10.19
C GLU A 338 -10.79 -17.18 -9.72
N LEU A 339 -10.87 -18.32 -9.03
CA LEU A 339 -9.71 -19.09 -8.63
C LEU A 339 -9.07 -19.78 -9.85
N TYR A 340 -7.89 -19.32 -10.24
CA TYR A 340 -6.98 -20.04 -11.13
C TYR A 340 -5.78 -20.60 -10.38
N GLY A 341 -4.97 -21.43 -11.04
CA GLY A 341 -3.70 -21.87 -10.50
C GLY A 341 -3.76 -23.18 -9.72
N TRP A 342 -2.67 -23.49 -9.02
CA TRP A 342 -2.49 -24.78 -8.37
C TRP A 342 -3.53 -25.07 -7.26
N ALA A 343 -4.11 -24.06 -6.61
CA ALA A 343 -5.18 -24.26 -5.63
C ALA A 343 -6.52 -24.70 -6.26
N SER A 344 -6.69 -24.59 -7.57
CA SER A 344 -7.90 -25.08 -8.28
C SER A 344 -7.84 -26.57 -8.65
N VAL A 345 -6.69 -27.22 -8.45
CA VAL A 345 -6.45 -28.58 -8.95
C VAL A 345 -7.10 -29.61 -8.04
N GLU A 346 -7.78 -30.60 -8.62
CA GLU A 346 -8.25 -31.77 -7.88
C GLU A 346 -7.06 -32.64 -7.46
N ALA A 347 -6.71 -32.61 -6.18
CA ALA A 347 -5.60 -33.38 -5.63
C ALA A 347 -5.75 -33.58 -4.12
N GLU A 348 -5.00 -34.55 -3.57
CA GLU A 348 -4.92 -34.78 -2.12
C GLU A 348 -6.29 -34.92 -1.42
N GLY A 349 -7.32 -35.36 -2.16
CA GLY A 349 -8.68 -35.59 -1.66
C GLY A 349 -9.63 -34.39 -1.73
N LEU A 350 -9.22 -33.29 -2.36
CA LEU A 350 -10.04 -32.10 -2.57
C LEU A 350 -10.26 -31.83 -4.06
N GLU A 351 -11.42 -31.26 -4.41
CA GLU A 351 -11.78 -30.82 -5.77
C GLU A 351 -11.42 -29.32 -5.97
N GLY A 352 -10.22 -28.93 -5.53
CA GLY A 352 -9.81 -27.52 -5.43
C GLY A 352 -10.11 -26.88 -4.06
N THR A 353 -9.89 -25.58 -3.96
CA THR A 353 -10.10 -24.79 -2.72
C THR A 353 -11.49 -24.15 -2.68
N THR A 354 -12.28 -24.49 -1.65
CA THR A 354 -13.62 -23.93 -1.39
C THR A 354 -13.72 -23.18 -0.05
N GLY A 355 -12.70 -23.26 0.81
CA GLY A 355 -12.66 -22.57 2.09
C GLY A 355 -13.77 -23.02 3.04
N GLY A 356 -14.48 -22.05 3.61
CA GLY A 356 -15.66 -22.24 4.46
C GLY A 356 -16.95 -22.60 3.71
N SER A 357 -16.89 -22.71 2.38
CA SER A 357 -18.03 -23.00 1.50
C SER A 357 -19.22 -22.06 1.74
N ASP A 358 -20.43 -22.60 1.90
CA ASP A 358 -21.70 -21.90 2.08
C ASP A 358 -22.04 -21.60 3.56
N ALA A 359 -21.05 -21.65 4.45
CA ALA A 359 -21.25 -21.30 5.86
C ALA A 359 -21.66 -19.82 6.01
N GLU A 360 -22.62 -19.57 6.90
CA GLU A 360 -23.09 -18.21 7.18
C GLU A 360 -21.94 -17.32 7.70
N PRO A 361 -21.72 -16.12 7.13
CA PRO A 361 -20.65 -15.22 7.54
C PRO A 361 -20.73 -14.81 9.01
N GLN A 362 -19.62 -14.94 9.74
CA GLN A 362 -19.49 -14.57 11.14
C GLN A 362 -18.55 -13.38 11.29
N LYS A 363 -19.13 -12.23 11.65
CA LYS A 363 -18.35 -11.01 11.92
C LYS A 363 -17.55 -11.14 13.21
N VAL A 364 -16.27 -10.79 13.16
CA VAL A 364 -15.31 -10.85 14.27
C VAL A 364 -14.62 -9.50 14.44
N THR A 365 -14.47 -9.06 15.70
CA THR A 365 -13.89 -7.76 16.03
C THR A 365 -12.77 -7.82 17.06
N THR A 366 -12.54 -8.99 17.67
CA THR A 366 -11.55 -9.20 18.73
C THR A 366 -10.66 -10.40 18.43
N LEU A 367 -9.47 -10.41 19.04
CA LEU A 367 -8.53 -11.52 18.91
C LEU A 367 -9.10 -12.84 19.45
N GLU A 368 -9.75 -12.81 20.62
CA GLU A 368 -10.31 -14.00 21.27
C GLU A 368 -11.39 -14.69 20.40
N GLU A 369 -12.30 -13.89 19.81
CA GLU A 369 -13.30 -14.40 18.87
C GLU A 369 -12.65 -15.01 17.63
N LEU A 370 -11.58 -14.37 17.11
CA LEU A 370 -10.87 -14.85 15.93
C LEU A 370 -10.17 -16.17 16.20
N GLU A 371 -9.38 -16.26 17.27
CA GLU A 371 -8.68 -17.48 17.67
C GLU A 371 -9.65 -18.64 17.89
N GLN A 372 -10.80 -18.37 18.51
CA GLN A 372 -11.83 -19.39 18.74
C GLN A 372 -12.43 -19.92 17.43
N LEU A 373 -12.77 -19.03 16.48
CA LEU A 373 -13.47 -19.43 15.25
C LEU A 373 -12.52 -19.90 14.15
N ALA A 374 -11.30 -19.40 14.09
CA ALA A 374 -10.34 -19.74 13.05
C ALA A 374 -9.51 -20.99 13.38
N GLY A 375 -9.27 -21.29 14.67
CA GLY A 375 -8.29 -22.31 15.07
C GLY A 375 -8.75 -23.78 15.02
N ASP A 376 -10.03 -24.07 14.79
CA ASP A 376 -10.52 -25.46 14.60
C ASP A 376 -10.70 -25.80 13.10
N ASP A 377 -11.17 -27.01 12.78
CA ASP A 377 -11.39 -27.45 11.38
C ASP A 377 -12.85 -27.35 10.88
N VAL A 378 -13.75 -26.75 11.66
CA VAL A 378 -15.17 -26.61 11.30
C VAL A 378 -15.29 -25.62 10.13
N PRO A 379 -16.01 -25.95 9.03
CA PRO A 379 -16.23 -25.03 7.94
C PRO A 379 -16.84 -23.70 8.40
N ARG A 380 -16.15 -22.57 8.14
CA ARG A 380 -16.63 -21.23 8.53
C ARG A 380 -16.22 -20.15 7.54
N VAL A 381 -17.11 -19.18 7.37
CA VAL A 381 -16.83 -17.87 6.77
C VAL A 381 -16.68 -16.84 7.90
N ILE A 382 -15.51 -16.24 8.03
CA ILE A 382 -15.13 -15.30 9.09
C ILE A 382 -14.87 -13.93 8.47
N VAL A 383 -15.57 -12.90 8.96
CA VAL A 383 -15.48 -11.53 8.45
C VAL A 383 -14.79 -10.64 9.48
N ILE A 384 -13.57 -10.22 9.19
CA ILE A 384 -12.75 -9.38 10.04
C ILE A 384 -13.20 -7.92 9.93
N SER A 385 -13.48 -7.28 11.06
CA SER A 385 -13.88 -5.88 11.10
C SER A 385 -12.95 -5.06 11.99
N GLY A 386 -12.34 -4.04 11.40
CA GLY A 386 -11.33 -3.21 12.07
C GLY A 386 -9.99 -3.93 12.19
N THR A 387 -9.15 -3.45 13.11
CA THR A 387 -7.81 -4.01 13.33
C THR A 387 -7.80 -5.01 14.49
N ILE A 388 -7.43 -6.25 14.19
CA ILE A 388 -7.14 -7.28 15.18
C ILE A 388 -5.62 -7.45 15.24
N LYS A 389 -5.04 -7.29 16.43
CA LYS A 389 -3.60 -7.45 16.65
C LYS A 389 -3.34 -8.88 17.13
N SER A 390 -2.38 -9.58 16.53
CA SER A 390 -1.89 -10.83 17.12
C SER A 390 -1.11 -10.54 18.40
N GLY A 391 -0.84 -11.59 19.18
CA GLY A 391 0.13 -11.54 20.25
C GLY A 391 1.57 -11.60 19.73
N VAL A 392 2.48 -12.01 20.63
CA VAL A 392 3.84 -12.41 20.26
C VAL A 392 3.82 -13.61 19.31
N GLU A 393 2.85 -14.50 19.51
CA GLU A 393 2.61 -15.66 18.66
C GLU A 393 1.61 -15.31 17.54
N PRO A 394 1.73 -15.97 16.37
CA PRO A 394 0.77 -15.81 15.29
C PRO A 394 -0.58 -16.44 15.64
N ILE A 395 -1.64 -15.98 14.98
CA ILE A 395 -2.98 -16.56 15.10
C ILE A 395 -3.05 -17.86 14.29
N THR A 396 -3.44 -18.97 14.92
CA THR A 396 -3.59 -20.26 14.25
C THR A 396 -4.86 -20.33 13.42
N ILE A 397 -4.75 -20.82 12.18
CA ILE A 397 -5.86 -21.07 11.27
C ILE A 397 -5.91 -22.56 10.94
N GLY A 398 -7.04 -23.21 11.27
CA GLY A 398 -7.32 -24.61 10.93
C GLY A 398 -7.99 -24.75 9.56
N SER A 399 -8.37 -25.99 9.21
CA SER A 399 -8.91 -26.33 7.89
C SER A 399 -10.30 -25.75 7.62
N ASN A 400 -10.69 -25.68 6.34
CA ASN A 400 -12.03 -25.30 5.88
C ASN A 400 -12.44 -23.88 6.31
N LYS A 401 -11.59 -22.90 6.01
CA LYS A 401 -11.84 -21.50 6.39
C LYS A 401 -11.95 -20.61 5.17
N THR A 402 -12.92 -19.71 5.18
CA THR A 402 -12.87 -18.48 4.41
C THR A 402 -12.72 -17.33 5.40
N ILE A 403 -11.65 -16.57 5.32
CA ILE A 403 -11.41 -15.40 6.16
C ILE A 403 -11.33 -14.19 5.25
N MET A 404 -12.17 -13.18 5.49
CA MET A 404 -12.20 -11.98 4.65
C MET A 404 -12.34 -10.70 5.45
N GLY A 405 -11.84 -9.59 4.92
CA GLY A 405 -12.08 -8.28 5.50
C GLY A 405 -13.48 -7.76 5.21
N GLU A 406 -14.08 -7.04 6.17
CA GLU A 406 -15.37 -6.37 5.97
C GLU A 406 -15.27 -5.19 5.00
N ASN A 407 -14.12 -4.51 5.00
CA ASN A 407 -13.86 -3.29 4.24
C ASN A 407 -12.37 -2.99 4.23
N LYS A 408 -12.01 -1.86 3.60
CA LYS A 408 -10.63 -1.40 3.44
C LYS A 408 -9.81 -1.22 4.73
N TYR A 409 -10.44 -1.15 5.89
CA TYR A 409 -9.78 -0.98 7.19
C TYR A 409 -9.60 -2.31 7.96
N ALA A 410 -10.22 -3.39 7.50
CA ALA A 410 -10.04 -4.72 8.09
C ALA A 410 -8.56 -5.10 8.02
N THR A 411 -7.95 -5.36 9.18
CA THR A 411 -6.50 -5.56 9.29
C THR A 411 -6.18 -6.60 10.34
N ILE A 412 -5.34 -7.57 9.99
CA ILE A 412 -4.56 -8.34 10.96
C ILE A 412 -3.20 -7.69 11.09
N ARG A 413 -2.89 -7.15 12.27
CA ARG A 413 -1.56 -6.61 12.59
C ARG A 413 -0.78 -7.62 13.41
N GLY A 414 0.27 -8.17 12.83
CA GLY A 414 0.99 -9.32 13.34
C GLY A 414 1.13 -10.39 12.28
N GLY A 415 0.83 -11.63 12.66
CA GLY A 415 0.86 -12.73 11.71
C GLY A 415 -0.13 -13.85 12.01
N ILE A 416 -0.31 -14.71 11.02
CA ILE A 416 -1.09 -15.95 11.09
C ILE A 416 -0.21 -17.16 10.79
N THR A 417 -0.62 -18.32 11.27
CA THR A 417 0.03 -19.61 10.96
C THR A 417 -1.00 -20.64 10.50
N ILE A 418 -0.71 -21.35 9.42
CA ILE A 418 -1.52 -22.41 8.81
C ILE A 418 -0.66 -23.67 8.77
N ASP A 419 -0.72 -24.45 9.84
CA ASP A 419 0.09 -25.66 10.00
C ASP A 419 -0.80 -26.91 9.89
N ASP A 420 -0.36 -27.90 9.12
CA ASP A 420 -1.04 -29.19 8.92
C ASP A 420 -2.53 -29.07 8.53
N SER A 421 -2.86 -28.06 7.73
CA SER A 421 -4.24 -27.66 7.44
C SER A 421 -4.52 -27.58 5.94
N SER A 422 -5.80 -27.60 5.57
CA SER A 422 -6.18 -27.54 4.15
C SER A 422 -7.47 -26.81 3.88
N ASN A 423 -7.69 -26.48 2.61
CA ASN A 423 -8.92 -25.86 2.12
C ASN A 423 -9.20 -24.50 2.79
N ILE A 424 -8.34 -23.53 2.52
CA ILE A 424 -8.40 -22.19 3.15
C ILE A 424 -8.40 -21.10 2.08
N ILE A 425 -9.30 -20.15 2.23
CA ILE A 425 -9.40 -18.92 1.44
C ILE A 425 -9.16 -17.74 2.39
N ILE A 426 -8.22 -16.85 2.06
CA ILE A 426 -8.03 -15.58 2.76
C ILE A 426 -8.09 -14.45 1.73
N ARG A 427 -9.07 -13.54 1.87
CA ARG A 427 -9.33 -12.51 0.86
C ARG A 427 -9.66 -11.12 1.40
N ASN A 428 -9.43 -10.10 0.58
CA ASN A 428 -9.83 -8.71 0.86
C ASN A 428 -9.44 -8.22 2.27
N LEU A 429 -8.20 -8.50 2.69
CA LEU A 429 -7.76 -8.27 4.06
C LEU A 429 -6.35 -7.66 4.09
N ASN A 430 -6.15 -6.69 4.98
CA ASN A 430 -4.82 -6.14 5.23
C ASN A 430 -4.06 -7.01 6.23
N PHE A 431 -2.77 -7.15 5.99
CA PHE A 431 -1.81 -7.87 6.81
C PHE A 431 -0.60 -6.97 7.04
N GLN A 432 -0.47 -6.48 8.27
CA GLN A 432 0.63 -5.62 8.67
C GLN A 432 1.56 -6.39 9.62
N GLY A 433 2.79 -6.66 9.22
CA GLY A 433 3.82 -7.19 10.11
C GLY A 433 4.20 -6.23 11.24
N ILE A 434 5.10 -6.66 12.13
CA ILE A 434 5.41 -5.91 13.35
C ILE A 434 6.87 -5.46 13.45
N TRP A 435 7.57 -5.21 12.34
CA TRP A 435 8.92 -4.64 12.41
C TRP A 435 8.95 -3.22 13.04
N PRO A 436 9.95 -2.85 13.88
CA PRO A 436 11.03 -3.66 14.48
C PRO A 436 10.66 -4.29 15.84
N ILE A 437 9.37 -4.34 16.17
CA ILE A 437 8.85 -4.86 17.43
C ILE A 437 8.89 -6.39 17.42
N PHE A 438 9.14 -6.99 18.59
CA PHE A 438 9.08 -8.45 18.74
C PHE A 438 7.63 -8.96 18.57
N GLY A 439 7.46 -9.95 17.70
CA GLY A 439 6.19 -10.57 17.35
C GLY A 439 6.41 -11.72 16.36
N PRO A 440 5.35 -12.18 15.65
CA PRO A 440 5.50 -13.17 14.60
C PRO A 440 6.52 -12.71 13.56
N ALA A 441 7.43 -13.61 13.19
CA ALA A 441 8.45 -13.31 12.19
C ALA A 441 7.80 -13.05 10.83
N ASP A 442 6.96 -14.01 10.40
CA ASP A 442 6.21 -13.94 9.17
C ASP A 442 4.82 -13.34 9.40
N THR A 443 4.34 -12.58 8.44
CA THR A 443 2.97 -12.09 8.47
C THR A 443 1.97 -13.19 8.09
N ILE A 444 2.33 -14.05 7.13
CA ILE A 444 1.58 -15.26 6.80
C ILE A 444 2.58 -16.41 6.71
N ALA A 445 2.40 -17.44 7.53
CA ALA A 445 3.17 -18.67 7.41
C ALA A 445 2.24 -19.86 7.16
N ALA A 446 2.60 -20.71 6.18
CA ALA A 446 1.96 -22.00 5.97
C ALA A 446 3.00 -23.12 5.96
N ARG A 447 2.71 -24.22 6.67
CA ARG A 447 3.62 -25.36 6.80
C ARG A 447 2.87 -26.67 6.67
N ASN A 448 3.35 -27.55 5.78
CA ASN A 448 2.72 -28.85 5.49
C ASN A 448 1.20 -28.75 5.24
N SER A 449 0.78 -27.69 4.57
CA SER A 449 -0.63 -27.36 4.33
C SER A 449 -0.94 -27.41 2.83
N HIS A 450 -2.22 -27.57 2.44
CA HIS A 450 -2.55 -27.62 1.01
C HIS A 450 -3.91 -27.04 0.62
N HIS A 451 -4.06 -26.71 -0.66
CA HIS A 451 -5.28 -26.10 -1.22
C HIS A 451 -5.59 -24.76 -0.53
N LEU A 452 -4.67 -23.81 -0.70
CA LEU A 452 -4.71 -22.49 -0.08
C LEU A 452 -4.86 -21.40 -1.15
N TRP A 453 -5.78 -20.46 -0.94
CA TRP A 453 -5.98 -19.32 -1.82
C TRP A 453 -5.85 -18.01 -1.04
N PHE A 454 -4.83 -17.22 -1.40
CA PHE A 454 -4.58 -15.90 -0.85
C PHE A 454 -4.82 -14.86 -1.93
N ASP A 455 -5.83 -14.02 -1.75
CA ASP A 455 -6.27 -13.16 -2.84
C ASP A 455 -6.80 -11.78 -2.43
N HIS A 456 -6.46 -10.74 -3.19
CA HIS A 456 -6.81 -9.35 -2.86
C HIS A 456 -6.34 -8.92 -1.45
N LEU A 457 -5.12 -9.31 -1.07
CA LEU A 457 -4.50 -8.93 0.19
C LEU A 457 -3.53 -7.76 0.01
N ASN A 458 -3.46 -6.88 0.99
CA ASN A 458 -2.30 -6.00 1.17
C ASN A 458 -1.41 -6.59 2.26
N ILE A 459 -0.14 -6.84 1.98
CA ILE A 459 0.78 -7.49 2.93
C ILE A 459 2.07 -6.68 3.02
N TRP A 460 2.43 -6.20 4.20
CA TRP A 460 3.61 -5.34 4.36
C TRP A 460 4.28 -5.41 5.73
N ASP A 461 5.55 -4.97 5.79
CA ASP A 461 6.36 -4.75 7.00
C ASP A 461 6.53 -5.96 7.94
N ALA A 462 6.70 -7.16 7.37
CA ALA A 462 7.14 -8.33 8.13
C ALA A 462 8.53 -8.15 8.76
N SER A 463 8.78 -8.91 9.82
CA SER A 463 10.10 -9.01 10.44
C SER A 463 11.00 -10.05 9.73
N ASP A 464 10.41 -11.04 9.04
CA ASP A 464 11.10 -11.96 8.13
C ASP A 464 10.37 -12.03 6.77
N GLY A 465 9.49 -13.02 6.55
CA GLY A 465 8.72 -13.16 5.31
C GLY A 465 7.35 -12.46 5.34
N LEU A 466 6.95 -11.80 4.24
CA LEU A 466 5.55 -11.38 4.09
C LEU A 466 4.62 -12.60 4.00
N MET A 467 5.04 -13.64 3.27
CA MET A 467 4.29 -14.88 3.09
C MET A 467 5.21 -16.08 2.83
N ASP A 468 5.46 -16.92 3.84
CA ASP A 468 6.33 -18.09 3.70
C ASP A 468 5.52 -19.39 3.65
N LEU A 469 5.77 -20.21 2.62
CA LEU A 469 5.10 -21.47 2.31
C LEU A 469 6.13 -22.60 2.37
N THR A 470 6.23 -23.28 3.50
CA THR A 470 7.36 -24.21 3.78
C THR A 470 6.89 -25.62 4.14
N LEU A 471 7.83 -26.53 4.36
CA LEU A 471 7.59 -27.92 4.77
C LEU A 471 6.58 -28.65 3.89
N GLY A 472 6.76 -28.55 2.56
CA GLY A 472 5.92 -29.24 1.61
C GLY A 472 4.53 -28.64 1.43
N THR A 473 4.31 -27.36 1.76
CA THR A 473 3.03 -26.68 1.50
C THR A 473 2.72 -26.70 -0.01
N ASN A 474 1.52 -27.13 -0.39
CA ASN A 474 1.24 -27.59 -1.76
C ASN A 474 -0.11 -27.08 -2.28
N TYR A 475 -0.29 -27.00 -3.60
CA TYR A 475 -1.54 -26.53 -4.22
C TYR A 475 -1.97 -25.15 -3.72
N VAL A 476 -1.14 -24.14 -3.94
CA VAL A 476 -1.37 -22.78 -3.46
C VAL A 476 -1.54 -21.81 -4.64
N THR A 477 -2.51 -20.90 -4.54
CA THR A 477 -2.65 -19.74 -5.43
C THR A 477 -2.53 -18.46 -4.61
N VAL A 478 -1.66 -17.55 -5.07
CA VAL A 478 -1.45 -16.21 -4.56
C VAL A 478 -1.80 -15.24 -5.69
N SER A 479 -2.96 -14.58 -5.61
CA SER A 479 -3.48 -13.77 -6.72
C SER A 479 -3.94 -12.38 -6.31
N TRP A 480 -3.77 -11.38 -7.18
CA TRP A 480 -4.29 -10.03 -6.94
C TRP A 480 -3.83 -9.39 -5.61
N ASN A 481 -2.70 -9.82 -5.03
CA ASN A 481 -2.19 -9.25 -3.78
C ASN A 481 -1.23 -8.11 -4.05
N LYS A 482 -1.12 -7.17 -3.12
CA LYS A 482 -0.07 -6.15 -3.10
C LYS A 482 0.91 -6.41 -1.96
N PHE A 483 2.17 -6.61 -2.31
CA PHE A 483 3.29 -6.79 -1.39
C PHE A 483 4.16 -5.53 -1.39
N PHE A 484 4.49 -5.00 -0.22
CA PHE A 484 5.36 -3.84 -0.11
C PHE A 484 6.04 -3.77 1.25
N TYR A 485 7.05 -2.91 1.36
CA TYR A 485 7.58 -2.46 2.64
C TYR A 485 7.54 -0.95 2.69
N THR A 486 7.19 -0.40 3.84
CA THR A 486 7.17 1.06 4.05
C THR A 486 8.53 1.58 4.49
N ASP A 487 9.34 0.72 5.11
CA ASP A 487 10.67 1.02 5.61
C ASP A 487 11.75 0.44 4.68
N PRO A 488 12.47 1.27 3.89
CA PRO A 488 13.57 0.81 3.04
C PRO A 488 14.81 0.38 3.84
N ASP A 489 14.86 0.60 5.15
CA ASP A 489 15.93 0.12 6.03
C ASP A 489 15.55 -1.18 6.75
N ASN A 490 14.33 -1.70 6.55
CA ASN A 490 13.97 -3.02 7.07
C ASN A 490 14.98 -4.05 6.50
N PRO A 491 15.74 -4.78 7.34
CA PRO A 491 16.80 -5.67 6.87
C PRO A 491 16.27 -6.96 6.23
N HIS A 492 14.98 -7.26 6.41
CA HIS A 492 14.30 -8.46 5.92
C HIS A 492 13.13 -8.08 5.00
N ARG A 493 13.45 -7.45 3.86
CA ARG A 493 12.47 -7.15 2.80
C ARG A 493 12.24 -8.33 1.87
N LEU A 494 11.93 -9.47 2.47
CA LEU A 494 11.83 -10.79 1.85
C LEU A 494 10.34 -11.13 1.66
N VAL A 495 9.88 -11.24 0.42
CA VAL A 495 8.43 -11.37 0.19
C VAL A 495 7.92 -12.77 0.49
N SER A 496 8.39 -13.79 -0.22
CA SER A 496 7.80 -15.12 -0.14
C SER A 496 8.78 -16.25 -0.43
N LEU A 497 9.07 -17.05 0.59
CA LEU A 497 9.86 -18.28 0.48
C LEU A 497 8.96 -19.51 0.31
N ASN A 498 9.18 -20.26 -0.77
CA ASN A 498 8.48 -21.50 -1.07
C ASN A 498 9.43 -22.69 -0.99
N GLY A 499 9.40 -23.39 0.16
CA GLY A 499 10.29 -24.49 0.50
C GLY A 499 11.39 -24.10 1.50
N GLY A 500 11.64 -24.98 2.46
CA GLY A 500 12.43 -24.66 3.67
C GLY A 500 13.94 -24.60 3.48
N GLY A 501 14.47 -25.16 2.39
CA GLY A 501 15.93 -25.31 2.19
C GLY A 501 16.28 -26.63 1.50
N ALA A 502 17.56 -26.81 1.14
CA ALA A 502 18.03 -28.00 0.42
C ALA A 502 18.01 -29.28 1.28
N GLU A 503 17.99 -29.11 2.60
CA GLU A 503 17.95 -30.13 3.63
C GLU A 503 16.56 -30.74 3.84
N HIS A 504 15.52 -30.15 3.25
CA HIS A 504 14.11 -30.55 3.38
C HIS A 504 13.63 -31.46 2.23
N ASP A 505 14.53 -32.22 1.62
CA ASP A 505 14.21 -33.12 0.49
C ASP A 505 13.10 -34.12 0.83
N ASP A 506 13.07 -34.60 2.07
CA ASP A 506 12.06 -35.55 2.55
C ASP A 506 10.64 -34.96 2.68
N THR A 507 10.51 -33.66 2.94
CA THR A 507 9.21 -32.99 3.03
C THR A 507 8.78 -32.34 1.71
N ASP A 508 9.72 -31.84 0.91
CA ASP A 508 9.43 -30.91 -0.19
C ASP A 508 9.44 -31.57 -1.57
N THR A 509 10.11 -32.72 -1.74
CA THR A 509 10.17 -33.39 -3.04
C THR A 509 8.78 -33.81 -3.54
N GLY A 510 8.45 -33.34 -4.76
CA GLY A 510 7.16 -33.56 -5.39
C GLY A 510 6.02 -32.65 -4.90
N LYS A 511 6.28 -31.73 -3.96
CA LYS A 511 5.32 -30.76 -3.41
C LYS A 511 5.65 -29.33 -3.86
N ASN A 512 5.40 -28.32 -3.02
CA ASN A 512 5.70 -26.89 -3.26
C ASN A 512 5.12 -26.33 -4.56
N LYS A 513 3.95 -26.81 -4.99
CA LYS A 513 3.28 -26.32 -6.19
C LYS A 513 2.51 -25.03 -5.90
N VAL A 514 2.97 -23.92 -6.47
CA VAL A 514 2.43 -22.58 -6.17
C VAL A 514 2.26 -21.74 -7.44
N THR A 515 1.13 -21.02 -7.53
CA THR A 515 0.86 -20.05 -8.60
C THR A 515 0.84 -18.64 -8.02
N TYR A 516 1.56 -17.71 -8.65
CA TYR A 516 1.47 -16.27 -8.40
C TYR A 516 0.93 -15.60 -9.65
N HIS A 517 -0.20 -14.90 -9.55
CA HIS A 517 -0.67 -14.11 -10.68
C HIS A 517 -1.29 -12.78 -10.31
N HIS A 518 -1.13 -11.80 -11.20
CA HIS A 518 -1.74 -10.48 -11.02
C HIS A 518 -1.38 -9.81 -9.67
N ASN A 519 -0.28 -10.22 -9.03
CA ASN A 519 0.19 -9.59 -7.82
C ASN A 519 1.01 -8.35 -8.16
N TRP A 520 0.95 -7.36 -7.29
CA TRP A 520 1.82 -6.20 -7.30
C TRP A 520 2.95 -6.37 -6.27
N PHE A 521 4.16 -6.63 -6.76
CA PHE A 521 5.38 -6.53 -5.96
C PHE A 521 5.88 -5.09 -6.03
N ALA A 522 5.47 -4.32 -5.04
CA ALA A 522 5.58 -2.87 -4.99
C ALA A 522 6.80 -2.40 -4.20
N ASN A 523 6.76 -1.16 -3.73
CA ASN A 523 7.89 -0.45 -3.16
C ASN A 523 8.64 -1.27 -2.10
N ASN A 524 9.97 -1.16 -2.17
CA ASN A 524 10.93 -1.69 -1.20
C ASN A 524 10.94 -3.21 -1.03
N THR A 525 10.20 -4.01 -1.80
CA THR A 525 10.43 -5.46 -1.80
C THR A 525 11.83 -5.75 -2.37
N ASP A 526 12.69 -6.47 -1.65
CA ASP A 526 14.10 -6.65 -2.06
C ASP A 526 14.36 -8.01 -2.71
N GLN A 527 13.80 -9.07 -2.13
CA GLN A 527 14.06 -10.46 -2.54
C GLN A 527 12.83 -11.36 -2.44
N ARG A 528 12.92 -12.53 -3.08
CA ARG A 528 11.97 -13.65 -2.94
C ARG A 528 10.56 -13.31 -3.42
N MET A 529 10.39 -12.93 -4.69
CA MET A 529 9.10 -12.53 -5.29
C MET A 529 8.54 -13.52 -6.34
N PRO A 530 8.37 -14.83 -6.09
CA PRO A 530 8.79 -15.63 -4.93
C PRO A 530 10.25 -16.15 -5.05
N ARG A 531 10.74 -16.80 -3.99
CA ARG A 531 11.86 -17.76 -4.08
C ARG A 531 11.33 -19.19 -3.96
N VAL A 532 11.54 -20.04 -4.96
CA VAL A 532 10.95 -21.39 -5.04
C VAL A 532 12.02 -22.48 -4.98
N LEU A 533 11.73 -23.55 -4.24
CA LEU A 533 12.52 -24.77 -4.15
C LEU A 533 11.62 -26.00 -4.38
N PHE A 534 12.16 -27.03 -5.05
CA PHE A 534 11.61 -28.33 -5.42
C PHE A 534 10.38 -28.32 -6.34
N GLY A 535 9.41 -27.45 -6.10
CA GLY A 535 8.10 -27.51 -6.72
C GLY A 535 8.03 -26.98 -8.15
N GLN A 536 6.86 -27.22 -8.74
CA GLN A 536 6.46 -26.60 -10.01
C GLN A 536 5.74 -25.29 -9.71
N ALA A 537 6.39 -24.17 -10.01
CA ALA A 537 5.82 -22.84 -9.79
C ALA A 537 5.40 -22.17 -11.08
N HIS A 538 4.37 -21.33 -10.99
CA HIS A 538 3.87 -20.55 -12.10
C HIS A 538 3.73 -19.09 -11.68
N ALA A 539 4.51 -18.18 -12.27
CA ALA A 539 4.31 -16.74 -12.12
C ALA A 539 3.86 -16.15 -13.45
N TYR A 540 2.63 -15.65 -13.51
CA TYR A 540 2.13 -14.97 -14.70
C TYR A 540 1.41 -13.66 -14.42
N ASN A 541 1.49 -12.71 -15.34
CA ASN A 541 0.78 -11.44 -15.25
C ASN A 541 0.99 -10.65 -13.94
N ASN A 542 2.10 -10.85 -13.23
CA ASN A 542 2.45 -10.04 -12.06
C ASN A 542 3.16 -8.74 -12.47
N TYR A 543 3.02 -7.70 -11.65
CA TYR A 543 3.70 -6.43 -11.82
C TYR A 543 4.79 -6.25 -10.77
N TYR A 544 6.04 -6.16 -11.20
CA TYR A 544 7.20 -5.96 -10.34
C TYR A 544 7.74 -4.55 -10.53
N THR A 545 7.80 -3.77 -9.45
CA THR A 545 8.15 -2.33 -9.48
C THR A 545 9.19 -1.92 -8.45
N ALA A 546 9.74 -2.86 -7.68
CA ALA A 546 10.76 -2.54 -6.69
C ALA A 546 12.09 -2.21 -7.36
N SER A 547 12.41 -0.92 -7.40
CA SER A 547 13.73 -0.43 -7.80
C SER A 547 14.79 -0.78 -6.75
N ASP A 548 16.03 -0.93 -7.20
CA ASP A 548 17.21 -1.20 -6.36
C ASP A 548 17.17 -2.51 -5.55
N ASN A 549 16.21 -3.39 -5.87
CA ASN A 549 16.10 -4.71 -5.27
C ASN A 549 17.33 -5.59 -5.60
N ASP A 550 17.65 -6.57 -4.77
CA ASP A 550 18.70 -7.54 -5.12
C ASP A 550 18.22 -8.51 -6.21
N TYR A 551 17.07 -9.16 -6.04
CA TYR A 551 16.44 -9.99 -7.10
C TYR A 551 14.94 -10.15 -6.91
N ALA A 552 14.17 -10.29 -8.00
CA ALA A 552 12.74 -10.57 -7.88
C ALA A 552 12.49 -12.07 -7.71
N ILE A 553 12.48 -12.84 -8.80
CA ILE A 553 12.20 -14.28 -8.74
C ILE A 553 13.50 -15.07 -8.54
N GLY A 554 13.51 -15.94 -7.53
CA GLY A 554 14.64 -16.85 -7.29
C GLY A 554 14.23 -18.31 -7.46
N VAL A 555 14.82 -19.03 -8.41
CA VAL A 555 14.50 -20.44 -8.66
C VAL A 555 15.65 -21.32 -8.19
N GLY A 556 15.41 -22.04 -7.10
CA GLY A 556 16.42 -22.82 -6.40
C GLY A 556 16.30 -24.32 -6.59
N VAL A 557 16.90 -25.03 -5.64
CA VAL A 557 17.11 -26.48 -5.61
C VAL A 557 15.92 -27.28 -6.13
N PHE A 558 16.11 -28.01 -7.22
CA PHE A 558 15.14 -28.90 -7.88
C PHE A 558 13.84 -28.24 -8.37
N ALA A 559 13.69 -26.92 -8.28
CA ALA A 559 12.49 -26.24 -8.72
C ALA A 559 12.43 -26.12 -10.24
N SER A 560 11.20 -26.12 -10.77
CA SER A 560 10.91 -25.71 -12.14
C SER A 560 9.85 -24.63 -12.14
N MET A 561 10.14 -23.49 -12.76
CA MET A 561 9.22 -22.35 -12.77
C MET A 561 8.91 -21.87 -14.18
N LEU A 562 7.62 -21.66 -14.45
CA LEU A 562 7.13 -20.94 -15.62
C LEU A 562 6.91 -19.47 -15.23
N VAL A 563 7.57 -18.54 -15.92
CA VAL A 563 7.51 -17.09 -15.72
C VAL A 563 6.99 -16.46 -17.00
N GLU A 564 5.69 -16.17 -17.08
CA GLU A 564 5.08 -15.72 -18.33
C GLU A 564 4.22 -14.45 -18.27
N ASN A 565 4.36 -13.60 -19.28
CA ASN A 565 3.63 -12.32 -19.42
C ASN A 565 3.60 -11.44 -18.15
N ASN A 566 4.66 -11.45 -17.36
CA ASN A 566 4.84 -10.52 -16.25
C ASN A 566 5.43 -9.20 -16.76
N TYR A 567 5.22 -8.11 -16.03
CA TYR A 567 5.84 -6.82 -16.31
C TYR A 567 6.84 -6.47 -15.19
N PHE A 568 8.10 -6.30 -15.55
CA PHE A 568 9.16 -5.88 -14.65
C PHE A 568 9.58 -4.46 -14.99
N LYS A 569 9.42 -3.51 -14.06
CA LYS A 569 9.77 -2.11 -14.22
C LYS A 569 10.83 -1.70 -13.20
N ASN A 570 12.00 -1.23 -13.67
CA ASN A 570 13.13 -0.79 -12.83
C ASN A 570 13.73 -1.88 -11.91
N VAL A 571 13.35 -3.14 -12.13
CA VAL A 571 13.79 -4.27 -11.29
C VAL A 571 15.19 -4.73 -11.71
N ARG A 572 16.03 -5.04 -10.72
CA ARG A 572 17.29 -5.76 -10.91
C ARG A 572 17.09 -7.26 -10.67
N ASN A 573 17.78 -8.06 -11.49
CA ASN A 573 17.69 -9.52 -11.49
C ASN A 573 16.22 -10.02 -11.49
N PRO A 574 15.41 -9.72 -12.54
CA PRO A 574 14.01 -10.14 -12.63
C PRO A 574 13.76 -11.61 -12.29
N HIS A 575 14.62 -12.50 -12.77
CA HIS A 575 14.59 -13.92 -12.42
C HIS A 575 15.97 -14.55 -12.55
N GLN A 576 16.33 -15.41 -11.59
CA GLN A 576 17.64 -16.03 -11.54
C GLN A 576 17.65 -17.41 -10.90
N PHE A 577 18.66 -18.21 -11.25
CA PHE A 577 18.95 -19.44 -10.53
C PHE A 577 19.60 -19.16 -9.17
N MET A 578 19.10 -19.82 -8.13
CA MET A 578 19.69 -19.75 -6.79
C MET A 578 20.69 -20.88 -6.59
N TYR A 579 21.96 -20.52 -6.39
CA TYR A 579 23.08 -21.46 -6.20
C TYR A 579 23.24 -22.45 -7.38
N PRO A 580 23.41 -21.94 -8.61
CA PRO A 580 23.43 -22.74 -9.84
C PRO A 580 24.55 -23.78 -9.90
N ASP A 581 25.58 -23.65 -9.07
CA ASP A 581 26.70 -24.59 -8.94
C ASP A 581 26.42 -25.77 -8.00
N ARG A 582 25.32 -25.73 -7.22
CA ARG A 582 25.07 -26.69 -6.14
C ARG A 582 23.96 -27.69 -6.43
N ARG A 583 22.88 -27.26 -7.09
CA ARG A 583 21.68 -28.09 -7.37
C ARG A 583 21.04 -27.72 -8.71
N PRO A 584 20.40 -28.68 -9.39
CA PRO A 584 19.76 -28.40 -10.67
C PRO A 584 18.44 -27.63 -10.47
N ALA A 585 18.05 -26.84 -11.46
CA ALA A 585 16.80 -26.08 -11.49
C ALA A 585 16.43 -25.73 -12.94
N TYR A 586 15.17 -25.33 -13.17
CA TYR A 586 14.69 -24.94 -14.49
C TYR A 586 13.84 -23.67 -14.46
N ILE A 587 14.09 -22.74 -15.39
CA ILE A 587 13.26 -21.54 -15.60
C ILE A 587 12.78 -21.49 -17.05
N THR A 588 11.47 -21.48 -17.27
CA THR A 588 10.87 -21.13 -18.56
C THR A 588 10.39 -19.69 -18.49
N ALA A 589 11.06 -18.76 -19.16
CA ALA A 589 10.61 -17.36 -19.23
C ALA A 589 10.07 -17.03 -20.63
N THR A 590 8.84 -16.53 -20.74
CA THR A 590 8.22 -16.22 -22.04
C THR A 590 7.27 -15.01 -21.95
N GLY A 591 7.22 -14.18 -22.99
CA GLY A 591 6.25 -13.08 -23.10
C GLY A 591 6.34 -11.96 -22.04
N ASN A 592 7.31 -11.99 -21.13
CA ASN A 592 7.52 -10.94 -20.12
C ASN A 592 8.02 -9.63 -20.77
N ILE A 593 7.66 -8.50 -20.16
CA ILE A 593 8.21 -7.17 -20.48
C ILE A 593 9.24 -6.78 -19.42
N TYR A 594 10.40 -6.32 -19.90
CA TYR A 594 11.53 -5.85 -19.11
C TYR A 594 11.76 -4.37 -19.39
N ASP A 595 11.11 -3.51 -18.62
CA ASP A 595 11.13 -2.05 -18.74
C ASP A 595 12.16 -1.47 -17.78
N ASN A 596 13.26 -0.94 -18.33
CA ASN A 596 14.38 -0.40 -17.57
C ASN A 596 14.94 -1.35 -16.49
N THR A 597 14.98 -2.66 -16.77
CA THR A 597 15.54 -3.65 -15.85
C THR A 597 17.04 -3.85 -16.04
N SER A 598 17.70 -4.42 -15.04
CA SER A 598 19.13 -4.77 -15.10
C SER A 598 19.41 -6.15 -14.51
N GLY A 599 20.63 -6.67 -14.69
CA GLY A 599 21.05 -7.94 -14.08
C GLY A 599 20.58 -9.19 -14.81
N THR A 600 20.29 -10.25 -14.06
CA THR A 600 20.00 -11.61 -14.56
C THR A 600 18.54 -11.79 -14.98
N MET A 601 18.37 -12.52 -16.09
CA MET A 601 17.09 -12.93 -16.67
C MET A 601 17.26 -14.36 -17.17
N ASP A 602 17.54 -15.28 -16.24
CA ASP A 602 17.90 -16.67 -16.55
C ASP A 602 16.74 -17.46 -17.18
N THR A 603 17.03 -18.28 -18.19
CA THR A 603 16.06 -19.24 -18.72
C THR A 603 16.75 -20.50 -19.25
N GLY A 604 16.06 -21.63 -19.23
CA GLY A 604 16.58 -22.95 -19.55
C GLY A 604 16.83 -23.77 -18.29
N ALA A 605 17.78 -24.70 -18.38
CA ALA A 605 18.18 -25.56 -17.28
C ALA A 605 19.53 -25.12 -16.71
N VAL A 606 19.69 -25.27 -15.41
CA VAL A 606 21.00 -25.39 -14.77
C VAL A 606 21.14 -26.78 -14.17
N THR A 607 22.26 -27.45 -14.44
CA THR A 607 22.51 -28.83 -14.01
C THR A 607 23.97 -29.00 -13.62
N PRO A 608 24.31 -28.98 -12.33
CA PRO A 608 25.66 -29.28 -11.85
C PRO A 608 26.09 -30.72 -12.13
N ASP A 609 27.40 -30.95 -12.17
CA ASP A 609 27.97 -32.29 -12.34
C ASP A 609 27.44 -33.28 -11.30
N GLY A 610 27.01 -34.46 -11.77
CA GLY A 610 26.49 -35.52 -10.91
C GLY A 610 24.98 -35.45 -10.61
N TYR A 611 24.27 -34.46 -11.16
CA TYR A 611 22.82 -34.36 -11.09
C TYR A 611 22.16 -34.63 -12.46
N GLU A 612 20.92 -35.13 -12.41
CA GLU A 612 20.03 -35.12 -13.57
C GLU A 612 19.39 -33.74 -13.70
N SER A 613 19.04 -33.35 -14.93
CA SER A 613 18.34 -32.10 -15.18
C SER A 613 16.94 -32.15 -14.59
N VAL A 614 16.48 -31.01 -14.06
CA VAL A 614 15.05 -30.84 -13.73
C VAL A 614 14.27 -30.72 -15.03
N GLU A 615 13.13 -31.39 -15.10
CA GLU A 615 12.23 -31.32 -16.25
C GLU A 615 11.53 -29.96 -16.32
N PRO A 616 11.36 -29.39 -17.53
CA PRO A 616 10.75 -28.09 -17.69
C PRO A 616 9.25 -28.12 -17.41
N PHE A 617 8.79 -27.18 -16.58
CA PHE A 617 7.39 -26.86 -16.39
C PHE A 617 6.96 -25.81 -17.44
N ILE A 618 6.14 -26.24 -18.40
CA ILE A 618 5.69 -25.42 -19.54
C ILE A 618 4.19 -25.55 -19.84
N ASN A 619 3.52 -26.52 -19.22
CA ASN A 619 2.09 -26.79 -19.43
C ASN A 619 1.43 -26.93 -18.05
N PRO A 620 0.92 -25.83 -17.47
CA PRO A 620 0.14 -25.90 -16.24
C PRO A 620 -1.08 -26.81 -16.40
N PRO A 621 -1.44 -27.64 -15.40
CA PRO A 621 -2.55 -28.60 -15.51
C PRO A 621 -3.93 -27.98 -15.21
N TYR A 622 -4.05 -26.66 -15.28
CA TYR A 622 -5.27 -25.89 -15.02
C TYR A 622 -5.47 -24.84 -16.13
N SER A 623 -6.72 -24.44 -16.36
CA SER A 623 -7.03 -23.29 -17.22
C SER A 623 -6.70 -21.99 -16.51
N TYR A 624 -6.33 -20.96 -17.28
CA TYR A 624 -6.10 -19.61 -16.81
C TYR A 624 -6.20 -18.65 -17.98
N ASP A 625 -6.58 -17.41 -17.69
CA ASP A 625 -6.52 -16.32 -18.65
C ASP A 625 -5.14 -15.66 -18.57
N LEU A 626 -4.51 -15.51 -19.73
CA LEU A 626 -3.20 -14.91 -19.86
C LEU A 626 -3.34 -13.56 -20.56
N ASN A 627 -3.35 -12.48 -19.79
CA ASN A 627 -3.40 -11.12 -20.29
C ASN A 627 -2.09 -10.75 -21.01
N ASP A 628 -2.18 -9.80 -21.95
CA ASP A 628 -1.00 -9.24 -22.60
C ASP A 628 -0.13 -8.53 -21.54
N ALA A 629 1.16 -8.83 -21.53
CA ALA A 629 2.10 -8.26 -20.56
C ALA A 629 2.04 -6.73 -20.53
N LYS A 630 1.74 -6.06 -21.65
CA LYS A 630 1.65 -4.60 -21.74
C LYS A 630 0.50 -3.98 -20.94
N ASP A 631 -0.53 -4.77 -20.64
CA ASP A 631 -1.74 -4.32 -19.93
C ASP A 631 -1.60 -4.53 -18.42
N ILE A 632 -0.59 -5.28 -17.99
CA ILE A 632 -0.35 -5.63 -16.59
C ILE A 632 -0.13 -4.42 -15.68
N PRO A 633 0.65 -3.38 -16.04
CA PRO A 633 0.74 -2.21 -15.20
C PRO A 633 -0.62 -1.59 -14.88
N PHE A 634 -1.53 -1.52 -15.87
CA PHE A 634 -2.87 -0.99 -15.67
C PHE A 634 -3.73 -1.95 -14.83
N LEU A 635 -3.84 -3.22 -15.24
CA LEU A 635 -4.70 -4.18 -14.57
C LEU A 635 -4.31 -4.37 -13.10
N VAL A 636 -3.02 -4.55 -12.82
CA VAL A 636 -2.52 -4.82 -11.48
C VAL A 636 -2.58 -3.58 -10.58
N THR A 637 -2.26 -2.38 -11.07
CA THR A 637 -2.39 -1.16 -10.24
C THR A 637 -3.84 -0.81 -9.92
N ARG A 638 -4.78 -1.25 -10.77
CA ARG A 638 -6.21 -1.02 -10.58
C ARG A 638 -6.86 -2.02 -9.62
N TYR A 639 -6.52 -3.30 -9.74
CA TYR A 639 -7.26 -4.37 -9.08
C TYR A 639 -6.48 -5.10 -7.98
N ALA A 640 -5.14 -5.07 -7.96
CA ALA A 640 -4.40 -5.76 -6.92
C ALA A 640 -4.41 -5.01 -5.57
N GLY A 641 -4.41 -5.78 -4.49
CA GLY A 641 -4.67 -5.29 -3.14
C GLY A 641 -6.14 -5.49 -2.77
N LEU A 642 -6.65 -4.69 -1.85
CA LEU A 642 -8.06 -4.81 -1.43
C LEU A 642 -9.00 -4.43 -2.57
N ASP A 643 -9.99 -5.28 -2.82
CA ASP A 643 -11.13 -4.90 -3.64
C ASP A 643 -12.16 -4.18 -2.78
N ILE A 644 -12.28 -2.88 -3.03
CA ILE A 644 -13.18 -1.96 -2.32
C ILE A 644 -14.27 -1.40 -3.24
N THR A 645 -14.34 -1.90 -4.47
CA THR A 645 -15.23 -1.39 -5.51
C THR A 645 -16.48 -2.24 -5.52
N ALA A 646 -17.63 -1.62 -5.20
CA ALA A 646 -18.88 -2.34 -5.29
C ALA A 646 -19.20 -2.73 -6.74
N PRO A 647 -19.80 -3.92 -6.96
CA PRO A 647 -20.26 -4.32 -8.28
C PRO A 647 -21.35 -3.37 -8.78
N GLY A 648 -21.55 -3.32 -10.09
CA GLY A 648 -22.66 -2.58 -10.69
C GLY A 648 -24.03 -3.05 -10.17
N ALA A 649 -25.00 -2.14 -10.06
CA ALA A 649 -26.36 -2.51 -9.65
C ALA A 649 -26.97 -3.55 -10.62
N PRO A 650 -27.59 -4.64 -10.11
CA PRO A 650 -28.21 -5.65 -10.97
C PRO A 650 -29.28 -5.05 -11.89
N VAL A 651 -29.41 -5.60 -13.09
CA VAL A 651 -30.49 -5.26 -14.02
C VAL A 651 -31.51 -6.38 -14.04
N ILE A 652 -32.70 -6.12 -13.49
CA ILE A 652 -33.81 -7.07 -13.56
C ILE A 652 -34.40 -7.05 -14.97
N ILE A 653 -34.47 -8.21 -15.61
CA ILE A 653 -35.06 -8.41 -16.95
C ILE A 653 -36.47 -8.99 -16.82
N ALA A 654 -36.66 -10.01 -15.98
CA ALA A 654 -37.95 -10.61 -15.69
C ALA A 654 -38.22 -10.62 -14.16
N PRO A 655 -39.45 -10.29 -13.72
CA PRO A 655 -40.59 -9.86 -14.51
C PRO A 655 -40.41 -8.49 -15.18
N ALA A 656 -41.04 -8.30 -16.33
CA ALA A 656 -41.08 -6.99 -16.99
C ALA A 656 -41.95 -6.01 -16.19
N GLU A 657 -41.74 -4.70 -16.41
CA GLU A 657 -42.50 -3.67 -15.72
C GLU A 657 -44.00 -3.80 -16.02
N SER A 658 -44.81 -3.80 -14.96
CA SER A 658 -46.26 -3.99 -14.96
C SER A 658 -46.74 -5.31 -15.57
N GLU A 659 -45.89 -6.35 -15.63
CA GLU A 659 -46.25 -7.66 -16.18
C GLU A 659 -47.32 -8.38 -15.36
N GLU A 660 -48.24 -9.10 -16.03
CA GLU A 660 -49.22 -9.98 -15.39
C GLU A 660 -48.83 -11.45 -15.52
N ILE A 661 -48.40 -12.05 -14.40
CA ILE A 661 -47.90 -13.42 -14.34
C ILE A 661 -49.00 -14.37 -13.85
N ARG A 662 -49.15 -15.52 -14.51
CA ARG A 662 -50.21 -16.52 -14.23
C ARG A 662 -49.77 -17.71 -13.38
N THR A 663 -48.47 -17.81 -13.08
CA THR A 663 -47.93 -18.75 -12.08
C THR A 663 -47.82 -18.05 -10.72
N ARG A 664 -47.82 -18.84 -9.64
CA ARG A 664 -47.59 -18.35 -8.26
C ARG A 664 -46.13 -18.51 -7.81
N THR A 665 -45.27 -19.03 -8.68
CA THR A 665 -43.82 -19.09 -8.52
C THR A 665 -43.21 -18.46 -9.77
N PRO A 666 -43.23 -17.12 -9.90
CA PRO A 666 -42.53 -16.44 -10.98
C PRO A 666 -41.02 -16.70 -10.92
N SER A 667 -40.43 -16.87 -12.09
CA SER A 667 -38.99 -16.75 -12.27
C SER A 667 -38.59 -15.28 -12.20
N ILE A 668 -37.54 -14.98 -11.45
CA ILE A 668 -36.90 -13.67 -11.41
C ILE A 668 -35.53 -13.81 -12.07
N SER A 669 -35.26 -13.04 -13.12
CA SER A 669 -34.01 -13.12 -13.86
C SER A 669 -33.49 -11.76 -14.30
N GLY A 670 -32.20 -11.68 -14.56
CA GLY A 670 -31.52 -10.44 -14.89
C GLY A 670 -30.06 -10.63 -15.21
N THR A 671 -29.32 -9.52 -15.18
CA THR A 671 -27.87 -9.50 -15.32
C THR A 671 -27.21 -8.79 -14.15
N ALA A 672 -26.02 -9.21 -13.77
CA ALA A 672 -25.18 -8.60 -12.75
C ALA A 672 -23.70 -9.00 -13.02
N GLU A 673 -22.79 -8.63 -12.13
CA GLU A 673 -21.38 -9.01 -12.24
C GLU A 673 -21.21 -10.54 -12.15
N PRO A 674 -20.51 -11.20 -13.10
CA PRO A 674 -20.25 -12.64 -13.06
C PRO A 674 -19.66 -13.11 -11.72
N GLY A 675 -20.10 -14.25 -11.22
CA GLY A 675 -19.61 -14.82 -9.95
C GLY A 675 -20.15 -14.14 -8.68
N SER A 676 -20.80 -12.98 -8.78
CA SER A 676 -21.44 -12.32 -7.63
C SER A 676 -22.70 -13.06 -7.15
N ILE A 677 -23.16 -12.76 -5.94
CA ILE A 677 -24.42 -13.24 -5.39
C ILE A 677 -25.45 -12.11 -5.44
N VAL A 678 -26.54 -12.32 -6.19
CA VAL A 678 -27.66 -11.38 -6.26
C VAL A 678 -28.67 -11.67 -5.15
N THR A 679 -28.88 -10.70 -4.27
CA THR A 679 -29.94 -10.70 -3.26
C THR A 679 -31.18 -9.99 -3.80
N ILE A 680 -32.26 -10.73 -4.02
CA ILE A 680 -33.51 -10.25 -4.60
C ILE A 680 -34.54 -10.04 -3.50
N THR A 681 -35.14 -8.85 -3.45
CA THR A 681 -36.22 -8.52 -2.50
C THR A 681 -37.54 -8.36 -3.24
N LEU A 682 -38.51 -9.20 -2.88
CA LEU A 682 -39.90 -9.12 -3.32
C LEU A 682 -40.75 -8.47 -2.22
N THR A 683 -41.43 -7.37 -2.52
CA THR A 683 -42.33 -6.69 -1.58
C THR A 683 -43.78 -6.78 -2.06
N ASP A 684 -44.66 -7.34 -1.22
CA ASP A 684 -46.12 -7.29 -1.49
C ASP A 684 -46.62 -5.85 -1.29
N THR A 685 -47.13 -5.25 -2.36
CA THR A 685 -47.66 -3.89 -2.41
C THR A 685 -49.17 -3.85 -2.65
N SER A 686 -49.85 -4.99 -2.51
CA SER A 686 -51.30 -5.10 -2.67
C SER A 686 -52.04 -4.19 -1.69
N SER A 687 -53.05 -3.47 -2.19
CA SER A 687 -53.84 -2.54 -1.36
C SER A 687 -54.53 -3.28 -0.21
N GLY A 688 -54.21 -2.91 1.03
CA GLY A 688 -54.78 -3.50 2.25
C GLY A 688 -53.96 -4.64 2.86
N SER A 689 -52.88 -5.09 2.22
CA SER A 689 -51.92 -6.04 2.78
C SER A 689 -50.90 -5.34 3.69
N LYS A 690 -50.42 -6.03 4.73
CA LYS A 690 -49.21 -5.63 5.45
C LYS A 690 -48.04 -5.86 4.49
N LYS A 691 -47.22 -4.84 4.20
CA LYS A 691 -46.03 -4.99 3.35
C LYS A 691 -45.13 -6.06 3.96
N THR A 692 -44.96 -7.16 3.23
CA THR A 692 -44.07 -8.26 3.59
C THR A 692 -42.98 -8.36 2.54
N ASN A 693 -41.73 -8.39 2.99
CA ASN A 693 -40.59 -8.65 2.13
C ASN A 693 -40.28 -10.15 2.15
N THR A 694 -39.95 -10.69 0.99
CA THR A 694 -39.39 -12.04 0.82
C THR A 694 -38.07 -11.89 0.07
N THR A 695 -37.02 -12.51 0.60
CA THR A 695 -35.68 -12.45 0.01
C THR A 695 -35.35 -13.77 -0.68
N LEU A 696 -34.70 -13.69 -1.83
CA LEU A 696 -34.15 -14.82 -2.59
C LEU A 696 -32.69 -14.51 -2.92
N THR A 697 -31.88 -15.54 -3.17
CA THR A 697 -30.50 -15.41 -3.64
C THR A 697 -30.30 -16.18 -4.94
N ALA A 698 -29.43 -15.67 -5.80
CA ALA A 698 -28.99 -16.33 -7.03
C ALA A 698 -27.51 -16.04 -7.27
N THR A 699 -26.73 -17.05 -7.64
CA THR A 699 -25.37 -16.84 -8.16
C THR A 699 -25.46 -16.36 -9.60
N VAL A 700 -24.59 -15.43 -9.99
CA VAL A 700 -24.47 -14.95 -11.37
C VAL A 700 -23.53 -15.87 -12.13
N ASP A 701 -23.98 -16.36 -13.28
CA ASP A 701 -23.21 -17.21 -14.18
C ASP A 701 -22.06 -16.41 -14.84
N SER A 702 -21.09 -17.11 -15.44
CA SER A 702 -19.94 -16.49 -16.10
C SER A 702 -20.30 -15.58 -17.29
N ASP A 703 -21.50 -15.72 -17.84
CA ASP A 703 -22.04 -14.83 -18.89
C ASP A 703 -22.76 -13.59 -18.32
N GLY A 704 -22.73 -13.40 -17.00
CA GLY A 704 -23.34 -12.28 -16.29
C GLY A 704 -24.84 -12.44 -16.06
N SER A 705 -25.44 -13.58 -16.39
CA SER A 705 -26.87 -13.83 -16.19
C SER A 705 -27.17 -14.46 -14.83
N PHE A 706 -28.36 -14.19 -14.28
CA PHE A 706 -28.87 -14.89 -13.09
C PHE A 706 -30.34 -15.23 -13.24
N SER A 707 -30.79 -16.31 -12.60
CA SER A 707 -32.20 -16.71 -12.54
C SER A 707 -32.54 -17.47 -11.27
N VAL A 708 -33.66 -17.14 -10.63
CA VAL A 708 -34.19 -17.88 -9.47
C VAL A 708 -35.71 -17.94 -9.48
N GLU A 709 -36.27 -19.09 -9.12
CA GLU A 709 -37.70 -19.25 -8.92
C GLU A 709 -38.13 -18.71 -7.55
N SER A 710 -39.18 -17.89 -7.52
CA SER A 710 -39.68 -17.40 -6.25
C SER A 710 -40.32 -18.51 -5.41
N THR A 711 -40.33 -18.30 -4.09
CA THR A 711 -41.26 -19.03 -3.22
C THR A 711 -42.71 -18.74 -3.65
N LYS A 712 -43.65 -19.61 -3.25
CA LYS A 712 -45.06 -19.48 -3.65
C LYS A 712 -45.68 -18.16 -3.16
N LEU A 713 -45.93 -17.24 -4.08
CA LEU A 713 -46.55 -15.94 -3.84
C LEU A 713 -48.08 -16.03 -3.81
N ASN A 714 -48.74 -15.04 -3.20
CA ASN A 714 -50.20 -14.88 -3.28
C ASN A 714 -50.60 -14.06 -4.50
N ASN A 715 -51.89 -14.09 -4.85
CA ASN A 715 -52.39 -13.16 -5.87
C ASN A 715 -52.27 -11.74 -5.33
N GLY A 716 -51.63 -10.85 -6.07
CA GLY A 716 -51.27 -9.54 -5.55
C GLY A 716 -50.38 -8.75 -6.51
N THR A 717 -50.12 -7.50 -6.14
CA THR A 717 -49.12 -6.66 -6.82
C THR A 717 -47.85 -6.69 -5.99
N TYR A 718 -46.72 -6.88 -6.67
CA TYR A 718 -45.41 -6.97 -6.05
C TYR A 718 -44.48 -5.94 -6.69
N THR A 719 -43.49 -5.50 -5.93
CA THR A 719 -42.29 -4.86 -6.46
C THR A 719 -41.10 -5.75 -6.24
N VAL A 720 -40.16 -5.75 -7.18
CA VAL A 720 -38.87 -6.44 -7.10
C VAL A 720 -37.74 -5.43 -7.18
N THR A 721 -36.74 -5.61 -6.32
CA THR A 721 -35.44 -4.94 -6.35
C THR A 721 -34.36 -5.98 -6.10
N ALA A 722 -33.11 -5.68 -6.44
CA ALA A 722 -31.98 -6.56 -6.24
C ALA A 722 -30.70 -5.77 -5.93
N THR A 723 -29.79 -6.38 -5.16
CA THR A 723 -28.40 -5.94 -4.98
C THR A 723 -27.48 -7.11 -5.35
N ALA A 724 -26.29 -6.83 -5.85
CA ALA A 724 -25.23 -7.83 -6.04
C ALA A 724 -24.19 -7.69 -4.91
N THR A 725 -23.63 -8.81 -4.48
CA THR A 725 -22.47 -8.86 -3.59
C THR A 725 -21.38 -9.62 -4.30
N ASP A 726 -20.25 -8.97 -4.56
CA ASP A 726 -19.10 -9.59 -5.24
C ASP A 726 -18.37 -10.59 -4.32
N ALA A 727 -17.29 -11.19 -4.83
CA ALA A 727 -16.48 -12.14 -4.08
C ALA A 727 -15.65 -11.49 -2.95
N ALA A 728 -15.44 -10.18 -3.00
CA ALA A 728 -14.75 -9.39 -1.99
C ALA A 728 -15.68 -8.93 -0.85
N GLY A 729 -16.99 -9.14 -1.01
CA GLY A 729 -18.03 -8.76 -0.06
C GLY A 729 -18.60 -7.36 -0.26
N ASN A 730 -18.21 -6.63 -1.32
CA ASN A 730 -18.77 -5.31 -1.60
C ASN A 730 -20.18 -5.46 -2.16
N VAL A 731 -21.08 -4.57 -1.73
CA VAL A 731 -22.50 -4.61 -2.11
C VAL A 731 -22.83 -3.47 -3.07
N SER A 732 -23.45 -3.79 -4.19
CA SER A 732 -23.91 -2.82 -5.19
C SER A 732 -24.96 -1.85 -4.64
N ASP A 733 -25.18 -0.78 -5.39
CA ASP A 733 -26.44 -0.02 -5.30
C ASP A 733 -27.65 -0.92 -5.61
N VAL A 734 -28.81 -0.51 -5.10
CA VAL A 734 -30.09 -1.21 -5.37
C VAL A 734 -30.51 -1.00 -6.82
N SER A 735 -30.92 -2.08 -7.48
CA SER A 735 -31.45 -2.04 -8.84
C SER A 735 -32.68 -1.14 -8.98
N ILE A 736 -32.95 -0.73 -10.22
CA ILE A 736 -34.21 -0.07 -10.56
C ILE A 736 -35.37 -1.00 -10.19
N SER A 737 -36.27 -0.51 -9.33
CA SER A 737 -37.44 -1.28 -8.90
C SER A 737 -38.39 -1.54 -10.06
N ARG A 738 -38.88 -2.78 -10.17
CA ARG A 738 -39.94 -3.16 -11.11
C ARG A 738 -41.20 -3.60 -10.40
N SER A 739 -42.38 -3.22 -10.91
CA SER A 739 -43.66 -3.72 -10.43
C SER A 739 -44.22 -4.83 -11.32
N PHE A 740 -44.85 -5.84 -10.74
CA PHE A 740 -45.56 -6.89 -11.49
C PHE A 740 -46.75 -7.43 -10.68
N ARG A 741 -47.63 -8.19 -11.32
CA ARG A 741 -48.87 -8.69 -10.70
C ARG A 741 -49.03 -10.20 -10.88
N ILE A 742 -49.30 -10.90 -9.79
CA ILE A 742 -49.69 -12.32 -9.79
C ILE A 742 -51.21 -12.44 -9.94
N LYS A 743 -51.64 -13.03 -11.06
CA LYS A 743 -53.03 -13.46 -11.31
C LYS A 743 -53.07 -14.97 -11.36
N GLY A 744 -53.21 -15.62 -10.21
CA GLY A 744 -53.38 -17.08 -10.16
C GLY A 744 -54.48 -17.54 -11.11
N GLN A 745 -54.26 -18.66 -11.81
CA GLN A 745 -55.23 -19.21 -12.75
C GLN A 745 -56.60 -19.37 -12.05
N SER A 746 -57.63 -18.73 -12.62
CA SER A 746 -59.02 -19.09 -12.34
C SER A 746 -59.21 -20.54 -12.81
N GLY A 747 -59.32 -21.47 -11.86
CA GLY A 747 -59.60 -22.87 -12.16
C GLY A 747 -60.82 -22.98 -13.08
N LYS A 748 -60.70 -23.78 -14.13
CA LYS A 748 -61.85 -24.40 -14.79
C LYS A 748 -62.18 -25.69 -14.09
#